data_AF-A0A956Z506-F1
#
_entry.id   AF-A0A956Z506-F1
#
_cell.length_a   1.000
_cell.length_b   1.000
_cell.length_c   1.000
_cell.angle_alpha   90.00
_cell.angle_beta   90.00
_cell.angle_gamma   90.00
#
_symmetry.space_group_name_H-M   'P 1'
#
loop_
_entity.id
_entity.type
_entity.pdbx_description
1 polymer ?
#
loop_
_entity_poly.entity_id
_entity_poly.type
_entity_poly.pdbx_seq_one_letter_code
_entity_poly.pdbx_strand_id
1 'polypeptide(L)'
;MGKKISLDLSLPTKRTVDTRFDSRCCRSNMVICPGYGKENFDFPTVQEAVKASLARLKAKTAKTGTTDDQSEDGKRSGPHRFPILNPTADGKLTAEPKGVVPQLPKSKESGVDATLFAAAEGLRLMMDDGKYAAIVAERFDDHKDKVQWAKGTLGLSQPKYMPAIASLEQQLDHLSELYLETLPRVLSVLAAQNPDVPEHQLLDAAIDTLDQELSQILAVLRIWTDAFGQLRSGNYRQLEAVVFAVEQAFHLFEGEEPAGPCGEPGTERLKTSKFHVGNVFVARFSDQGPATLPASRGPIGAHAIEVPHDEANIITLMLALYMHEFRHDIFADVEGLAEELMVVLATAIRDAVDKGEVKLSVEHATIGRNKVLMRDLLVKMFADTIGEVDADISGGVLLTGPAYLYNMLSTFSAFNSKGRGVFNTRRLLRTGSYFGFRETSSGQATIQFWPHPPDYIRAHIVAAALDEIGFGREADQCRLLADQGTGEPLPTVITWRDEDRKSKRVIKIPVADIKAMAPVVARALIRSKLKCLGDLSTGELLNWNQYRQSKVDRLVDNLMAGSAEIPEDMGDIHATYVAAAATLAYWGLVKSGVPARQAAVNVDRNALSMIATVRKRFENSPHPAQAPRIIIPTAE
;
A
#
# COMPACT_ATOMS: atom_id res chain seq x y z
N MET A 1 -16.59 -11.30 36.00
CA MET A 1 -17.68 -11.93 35.23
C MET A 1 -17.45 -11.64 33.75
N GLY A 2 -17.55 -12.62 32.84
CA GLY A 2 -17.36 -12.37 31.41
C GLY A 2 -18.58 -11.67 30.79
N LYS A 3 -18.38 -10.56 30.06
CA LYS A 3 -19.46 -9.89 29.31
C LYS A 3 -20.13 -10.86 28.33
N LYS A 4 -21.47 -10.80 28.19
CA LYS A 4 -22.23 -11.54 27.18
C LYS A 4 -21.76 -11.09 25.79
N ILE A 5 -21.41 -12.03 24.92
CA ILE A 5 -20.98 -11.72 23.55
C ILE A 5 -22.23 -11.61 22.68
N SER A 6 -22.39 -10.49 21.99
CA SER A 6 -23.37 -10.29 20.93
C SER A 6 -22.62 -10.12 19.61
N LEU A 7 -23.03 -10.83 18.56
CA LEU A 7 -22.43 -10.64 17.24
C LEU A 7 -22.92 -9.31 16.70
N ASP A 8 -22.00 -8.38 16.47
CA ASP A 8 -22.31 -7.13 15.80
C ASP A 8 -22.35 -7.40 14.30
N LEU A 9 -23.59 -7.51 13.79
CA LEU A 9 -23.89 -7.68 12.37
C LEU A 9 -24.14 -6.33 11.68
N SER A 10 -23.95 -5.21 12.40
CA SER A 10 -24.01 -3.88 11.81
C SER A 10 -22.71 -3.55 11.07
N LEU A 11 -22.80 -2.64 10.10
CA LEU A 11 -21.67 -2.21 9.29
C LEU A 11 -20.57 -1.64 10.20
N PRO A 12 -19.30 -2.07 10.05
CA PRO A 12 -18.21 -1.38 10.71
C PRO A 12 -18.17 0.06 10.20
N THR A 13 -18.54 1.02 11.06
CA THR A 13 -18.41 2.44 10.73
C THR A 13 -16.96 2.76 10.35
N LYS A 14 -16.76 3.69 9.39
CA LYS A 14 -15.51 4.13 8.72
C LYS A 14 -14.26 4.37 9.61
N ARG A 15 -14.31 4.15 10.92
CA ARG A 15 -13.32 4.59 11.91
C ARG A 15 -12.53 3.50 12.64
N THR A 16 -12.63 2.21 12.29
CA THR A 16 -11.97 1.17 13.11
C THR A 16 -11.19 0.11 12.31
N VAL A 17 -10.26 0.56 11.48
CA VAL A 17 -9.06 -0.25 11.19
C VAL A 17 -8.01 0.19 12.21
N ASP A 18 -7.93 -0.50 13.35
CA ASP A 18 -6.90 -0.25 14.35
C ASP A 18 -5.56 -0.65 13.72
N THR A 19 -4.62 0.29 13.61
CA THR A 19 -3.31 0.12 12.94
C THR A 19 -2.33 -0.78 13.73
N ARG A 20 -2.84 -1.60 14.66
CA ARG A 20 -2.06 -2.49 15.53
C ARG A 20 -2.07 -3.95 15.07
N PHE A 21 -2.24 -4.21 13.77
CA PHE A 21 -2.10 -5.57 13.27
C PHE A 21 -0.63 -5.98 13.29
N ASP A 22 -0.29 -6.86 14.25
CA ASP A 22 1.06 -7.36 14.51
C ASP A 22 1.62 -8.18 13.33
N SER A 23 2.88 -7.90 13.04
CA SER A 23 3.89 -8.35 12.06
C SER A 23 4.02 -9.85 11.70
N ARG A 24 3.02 -10.71 11.96
CA ARG A 24 3.17 -12.18 11.88
C ARG A 24 2.23 -12.87 10.89
N CYS A 25 1.71 -12.18 9.89
CA CYS A 25 0.86 -12.77 8.85
C CYS A 25 1.55 -12.70 7.49
N CYS A 26 2.17 -13.82 7.06
CA CYS A 26 2.58 -14.22 5.69
C CYS A 26 3.08 -13.18 4.65
N ARG A 27 3.49 -11.98 5.09
CA ARG A 27 3.84 -10.71 4.38
C ARG A 27 2.87 -9.58 4.76
N SER A 28 2.79 -9.26 6.05
CA SER A 28 1.97 -8.18 6.57
C SER A 28 2.77 -6.89 6.55
N ASN A 29 2.44 -6.03 5.60
CA ASN A 29 2.35 -4.57 5.77
C ASN A 29 1.36 -4.03 4.74
N MET A 30 0.12 -4.51 4.80
CA MET A 30 -0.99 -3.83 4.13
C MET A 30 -1.36 -2.63 5.00
N VAL A 31 -0.61 -1.54 4.85
CA VAL A 31 -1.01 -0.26 5.42
C VAL A 31 -2.13 0.27 4.54
N ILE A 32 -3.38 -0.04 4.90
CA ILE A 32 -4.50 0.79 4.45
C ILE A 32 -4.20 2.17 5.02
N CYS A 33 -3.69 3.05 4.18
CA CYS A 33 -3.42 4.44 4.49
C CYS A 33 -4.69 5.25 4.17
N PRO A 34 -5.60 5.51 5.12
CA PRO A 34 -6.62 6.51 4.91
C PRO A 34 -5.93 7.88 4.84
N GLY A 35 -5.98 8.53 3.68
CA GLY A 35 -5.63 9.94 3.52
C GLY A 35 -6.77 10.61 2.75
N TYR A 36 -7.06 11.86 3.09
CA TYR A 36 -7.98 12.73 2.37
C TYR A 36 -7.12 13.62 1.46
N GLY A 37 -7.48 13.72 0.17
CA GLY A 37 -6.69 14.35 -0.89
C GLY A 37 -6.47 15.85 -0.73
N LYS A 38 -5.49 16.23 0.09
CA LYS A 38 -4.98 17.61 0.14
C LYS A 38 -3.86 17.79 -0.88
N GLU A 39 -3.84 18.96 -1.51
CA GLU A 39 -2.80 19.39 -2.45
C GLU A 39 -1.40 19.45 -1.81
N ASN A 40 -1.35 19.74 -0.51
CA ASN A 40 -0.13 19.76 0.29
C ASN A 40 -0.27 18.87 1.53
N PHE A 41 0.85 18.30 1.98
CA PHE A 41 0.93 17.75 3.34
C PHE A 41 0.61 18.86 4.34
N ASP A 42 0.04 18.49 5.49
CA ASP A 42 -0.07 19.38 6.63
C ASP A 42 1.33 19.58 7.25
N PHE A 43 2.16 20.37 6.59
CA PHE A 43 3.51 20.69 7.05
C PHE A 43 3.44 21.47 8.37
N PRO A 44 4.24 21.11 9.39
CA PRO A 44 4.32 21.92 10.59
C PRO A 44 4.96 23.26 10.25
N THR A 45 4.52 24.32 10.92
CA THR A 45 5.25 25.58 10.92
C THR A 45 6.64 25.38 11.52
N VAL A 46 7.60 26.24 11.17
CA VAL A 46 8.96 26.23 11.77
C VAL A 46 8.87 26.22 13.30
N GLN A 47 7.95 26.97 13.90
CA GLN A 47 7.78 27.02 15.36
C GLN A 47 7.30 25.70 15.94
N GLU A 48 6.36 25.03 15.29
CA GLU A 48 5.86 23.72 15.70
C GLU A 48 6.94 22.65 15.57
N ALA A 49 7.69 22.66 14.47
CA ALA A 49 8.80 21.74 14.22
C ALA A 49 9.92 21.90 15.25
N VAL A 50 10.33 23.14 15.58
CA VAL A 50 11.30 23.42 16.65
C VAL A 50 10.78 22.89 18.00
N LYS A 51 9.54 23.21 18.35
CA LYS A 51 8.93 22.80 19.63
C LYS A 51 8.85 21.28 19.76
N ALA A 52 8.42 20.59 18.72
CA ALA A 52 8.28 19.14 18.70
C ALA A 52 9.66 18.45 18.76
N SER A 53 10.65 18.93 18.00
CA SER A 53 12.02 18.41 18.01
C SER A 53 12.65 18.49 19.41
N LEU A 54 12.53 19.63 20.08
CA LEU A 54 13.01 19.81 21.45
C LEU A 54 12.26 18.94 22.46
N ALA A 55 10.96 18.74 22.29
CA ALA A 55 10.16 17.86 23.16
C ALA A 55 10.59 16.39 23.04
N ARG A 56 10.90 15.92 21.81
CA ARG A 56 11.44 14.56 21.58
C ARG A 56 12.78 14.36 22.25
N LEU A 57 13.66 15.36 22.19
CA LEU A 57 14.96 15.30 22.84
C LEU A 57 14.83 15.11 24.35
N LYS A 58 13.92 15.86 25.00
CA LYS A 58 13.60 15.70 26.44
C LYS A 58 13.04 14.31 26.77
N ALA A 59 12.21 13.75 25.90
CA ALA A 59 11.65 12.41 26.09
C ALA A 59 12.71 11.30 25.93
N LYS A 60 13.70 11.48 25.05
CA LYS A 60 14.86 10.58 24.93
C LYS A 60 15.72 10.61 26.19
N THR A 61 16.04 11.80 26.72
CA THR A 61 16.83 11.96 27.95
C THR A 61 16.12 11.39 29.17
N ALA A 62 14.79 11.54 29.27
CA ALA A 62 13.98 10.96 30.35
C ALA A 62 13.94 9.42 30.32
N LYS A 63 14.06 8.78 29.14
CA LYS A 63 14.10 7.32 29.00
C LYS A 63 15.49 6.72 29.30
N THR A 64 16.55 7.50 29.15
CA THR A 64 17.92 7.08 29.49
C THR A 64 18.30 7.39 30.95
N GLY A 65 17.45 8.12 31.69
CA GLY A 65 17.73 8.60 33.05
C GLY A 65 17.35 7.68 34.22
N THR A 66 17.00 6.41 33.98
CA THR A 66 16.79 5.42 35.06
C THR A 66 17.96 4.45 35.14
N THR A 67 19.12 4.95 35.57
CA THR A 67 20.17 4.19 36.27
C THR A 67 21.09 5.16 37.01
N ASP A 68 20.94 5.14 38.34
CA ASP A 68 21.82 5.52 39.47
C ASP A 68 22.49 6.89 39.62
N ASP A 69 22.25 7.43 40.83
CA ASP A 69 22.79 8.61 41.53
C ASP A 69 24.30 8.55 41.81
N GLN A 70 24.96 9.72 41.89
CA GLN A 70 25.52 10.30 43.14
C GLN A 70 26.39 11.57 42.91
N SER A 71 26.00 12.68 43.56
CA SER A 71 26.74 13.77 44.26
C SER A 71 28.06 14.35 43.66
N GLU A 72 28.41 15.65 43.71
CA GLU A 72 28.39 16.65 44.81
C GLU A 72 28.46 18.12 44.28
N ASP A 73 28.16 19.03 45.22
CA ASP A 73 28.13 20.50 45.26
C ASP A 73 29.14 21.37 44.47
N GLY A 74 28.68 22.55 44.05
CA GLY A 74 29.52 23.69 43.67
C GLY A 74 28.77 24.99 43.31
N LYS A 75 28.61 25.90 44.29
CA LYS A 75 28.00 27.25 44.18
C LYS A 75 28.62 28.14 43.08
N ARG A 76 27.81 28.87 42.29
CA ARG A 76 27.77 30.37 42.24
C ARG A 76 26.88 30.97 41.13
N SER A 77 26.17 32.04 41.54
CA SER A 77 25.68 33.24 40.81
C SER A 77 24.65 33.13 39.67
N GLY A 78 23.41 33.52 39.98
CA GLY A 78 22.67 34.65 39.37
C GLY A 78 22.26 34.60 37.88
N PRO A 79 20.99 34.82 37.52
CA PRO A 79 20.50 34.61 36.16
C PRO A 79 20.83 35.81 35.25
N HIS A 80 21.66 35.61 34.23
CA HIS A 80 21.69 36.51 33.08
C HIS A 80 20.60 36.08 32.08
N ARG A 81 19.47 36.79 32.10
CA ARG A 81 18.48 36.77 31.02
C ARG A 81 19.13 37.35 29.76
N PHE A 82 19.29 36.55 28.73
CA PHE A 82 19.55 37.04 27.36
C PHE A 82 18.22 37.29 26.65
N PRO A 83 18.08 38.41 25.90
CA PRO A 83 16.84 38.76 25.23
C PRO A 83 16.62 37.89 23.99
N ILE A 84 15.37 37.46 23.81
CA ILE A 84 14.85 36.87 22.58
C ILE A 84 14.80 37.98 21.53
N LEU A 85 15.53 37.82 20.42
CA LEU A 85 15.38 38.69 19.25
C LEU A 85 14.26 38.14 18.36
N ASN A 86 13.14 38.86 18.33
CA ASN A 86 12.15 38.75 17.24
C ASN A 86 12.62 39.62 16.07
N PRO A 87 12.58 39.14 14.81
CA PRO A 87 12.82 40.00 13.66
C PRO A 87 11.57 40.86 13.39
N THR A 88 11.76 42.16 13.19
CA THR A 88 10.78 43.04 12.53
C THR A 88 11.24 43.38 11.12
N ALA A 89 10.27 43.65 10.25
CA ALA A 89 10.37 43.66 8.79
C ALA A 89 11.17 44.80 8.13
N ASP A 90 11.87 45.65 8.89
CA ASP A 90 12.35 46.95 8.36
C ASP A 90 13.88 47.10 8.23
N GLY A 91 14.65 46.02 8.29
CA GLY A 91 16.03 45.99 7.75
C GLY A 91 17.02 47.04 8.30
N LYS A 92 16.85 47.53 9.54
CA LYS A 92 17.85 48.39 10.21
C LYS A 92 18.37 47.73 11.48
N LEU A 93 19.62 47.27 11.43
CA LEU A 93 20.39 46.80 12.58
C LEU A 93 20.69 47.99 13.51
N THR A 94 20.05 48.04 14.68
CA THR A 94 20.49 48.88 15.80
C THR A 94 21.04 47.97 16.90
N ALA A 95 22.28 47.50 16.70
CA ALA A 95 23.09 46.97 17.77
C ALA A 95 24.39 47.77 17.80
N GLU A 96 24.59 48.60 18.82
CA GLU A 96 25.91 49.19 19.05
C GLU A 96 26.89 48.06 19.41
N PRO A 97 28.08 48.01 18.75
CA PRO A 97 29.03 46.93 18.98
C PRO A 97 29.59 47.01 20.40
N LYS A 98 29.38 45.93 21.18
CA LYS A 98 30.07 45.73 22.44
C LYS A 98 31.55 45.45 22.16
N GLY A 99 32.40 46.43 22.44
CA GLY A 99 33.84 46.25 22.66
C GLY A 99 34.66 46.02 21.38
N VAL A 100 35.14 47.11 20.82
CA VAL A 100 36.17 47.13 19.78
C VAL A 100 37.42 46.37 20.28
N VAL A 101 37.82 45.31 19.59
CA VAL A 101 39.16 44.70 19.74
C VAL A 101 40.20 45.81 19.63
N PRO A 102 41.15 45.97 20.57
CA PRO A 102 42.05 47.12 20.60
C PRO A 102 42.77 47.29 19.26
N GLN A 103 42.51 48.39 18.57
CA GLN A 103 43.23 48.71 17.34
C GLN A 103 44.69 49.01 17.68
N LEU A 104 45.62 48.41 16.92
CA LEU A 104 47.06 48.67 17.06
C LEU A 104 47.34 50.18 16.91
N PRO A 105 48.28 50.77 17.67
CA PRO A 105 48.48 52.24 17.73
C PRO A 105 48.70 52.97 16.40
N LYS A 106 49.02 52.26 15.31
CA LYS A 106 49.26 52.81 13.96
C LYS A 106 48.12 52.63 12.96
N SER A 107 46.97 52.07 13.36
CA SER A 107 45.85 51.78 12.45
C SER A 107 45.24 53.05 11.83
N LYS A 108 45.15 54.14 12.61
CA LYS A 108 44.64 55.44 12.15
C LYS A 108 45.53 56.14 11.12
N GLU A 109 46.86 55.96 11.19
CA GLU A 109 47.82 56.55 10.24
C GLU A 109 47.86 55.80 8.89
N SER A 110 47.30 54.58 8.84
CA SER A 110 47.37 53.67 7.70
C SER A 110 46.03 53.56 6.92
N GLY A 111 44.99 54.31 7.31
CA GLY A 111 43.67 54.25 6.67
C GLY A 111 42.87 52.96 6.93
N VAL A 112 43.19 52.22 8.00
CA VAL A 112 42.52 50.94 8.34
C VAL A 112 41.45 51.17 9.40
N ASP A 113 40.19 50.89 9.06
CA ASP A 113 39.01 51.07 9.92
C ASP A 113 38.34 49.74 10.33
N ALA A 114 37.09 49.77 10.80
CA ALA A 114 36.34 48.57 11.21
C ALA A 114 35.85 47.69 10.05
N THR A 115 36.10 48.09 8.80
CA THR A 115 35.62 47.38 7.60
C THR A 115 36.08 45.93 7.55
N LEU A 116 37.32 45.63 7.96
CA LEU A 116 37.81 44.24 8.00
C LEU A 116 36.95 43.36 8.93
N PHE A 117 36.58 43.86 10.11
CA PHE A 117 35.77 43.09 11.06
C PHE A 117 34.34 42.91 10.57
N ALA A 118 33.74 43.96 9.99
CA ALA A 118 32.41 43.87 9.39
C ALA A 118 32.39 42.92 8.19
N ALA A 119 33.40 42.97 7.32
CA ALA A 119 33.54 42.07 6.18
C ALA A 119 33.82 40.62 6.63
N ALA A 120 34.69 40.41 7.63
CA ALA A 120 34.97 39.10 8.19
C ALA A 120 33.74 38.50 8.87
N GLU A 121 32.96 39.29 9.60
CA GLU A 121 31.70 38.84 10.20
C GLU A 121 30.64 38.53 9.13
N GLY A 122 30.53 39.34 8.08
CA GLY A 122 29.68 39.05 6.93
C GLY A 122 30.06 37.73 6.25
N LEU A 123 31.36 37.50 6.01
CA LEU A 123 31.87 36.23 5.46
C LEU A 123 31.62 35.06 6.42
N ARG A 124 31.83 35.24 7.73
CA ARG A 124 31.55 34.22 8.75
C ARG A 124 30.08 33.82 8.75
N LEU A 125 29.16 34.78 8.68
CA LEU A 125 27.71 34.53 8.60
C LEU A 125 27.35 33.77 7.31
N MET A 126 27.89 34.18 6.16
CA MET A 126 27.67 33.46 4.89
C MET A 126 28.23 32.03 4.91
N MET A 127 29.38 31.81 5.55
CA MET A 127 29.96 30.47 5.74
C MET A 127 29.11 29.61 6.68
N ASP A 128 28.55 30.22 7.74
CA ASP A 128 27.66 29.54 8.68
C ASP A 128 26.33 29.16 8.02
N ASP A 129 25.76 30.03 7.18
CA ASP A 129 24.60 29.71 6.35
C ASP A 129 24.89 28.55 5.38
N GLY A 130 26.08 28.56 4.74
CA GLY A 130 26.53 27.51 3.83
C GLY A 130 26.68 26.13 4.48
N LYS A 131 27.00 26.08 5.79
CA LYS A 131 27.06 24.82 6.57
C LYS A 131 25.70 24.13 6.63
N TYR A 132 24.62 24.87 6.87
CA TYR A 132 23.27 24.28 6.91
C TYR A 132 22.79 23.90 5.51
N ALA A 133 23.15 24.68 4.48
CA ALA A 133 22.86 24.34 3.10
C ALA A 133 23.48 22.99 2.69
N ALA A 134 24.72 22.69 3.10
CA ALA A 134 25.34 21.40 2.84
C ALA A 134 24.57 20.22 3.48
N ILE A 135 24.08 20.39 4.71
CA ILE A 135 23.30 19.38 5.44
C ILE A 135 21.94 19.12 4.79
N VAL A 136 21.32 20.18 4.24
CA VAL A 136 20.08 20.09 3.46
C VAL A 136 20.34 19.43 2.12
N ALA A 137 21.41 19.81 1.40
CA ALA A 137 21.80 19.19 0.13
C ALA A 137 21.95 17.68 0.25
N GLU A 138 22.66 17.19 1.28
CA GLU A 138 22.82 15.75 1.56
C GLU A 138 21.49 15.00 1.74
N ARG A 139 20.43 15.68 2.18
CA ARG A 139 19.11 15.09 2.43
C ARG A 139 18.18 15.16 1.23
N PHE A 140 18.27 16.20 0.43
CA PHE A 140 17.25 16.53 -0.56
C PHE A 140 17.74 16.50 -2.01
N ASP A 141 19.03 16.69 -2.30
CA ASP A 141 19.50 16.86 -3.67
C ASP A 141 19.28 15.61 -4.53
N ASP A 142 19.57 14.40 -4.02
CA ASP A 142 19.29 13.16 -4.76
C ASP A 142 17.78 13.02 -5.09
N HIS A 143 16.90 13.40 -4.15
CA HIS A 143 15.46 13.42 -4.37
C HIS A 143 15.06 14.45 -5.43
N LYS A 144 15.60 15.67 -5.36
CA LYS A 144 15.36 16.74 -6.33
C LYS A 144 15.85 16.32 -7.73
N ASP A 145 17.03 15.72 -7.83
CA ASP A 145 17.59 15.22 -9.09
C ASP A 145 16.71 14.14 -9.73
N LYS A 146 16.14 13.24 -8.92
CA LYS A 146 15.19 12.22 -9.40
C LYS A 146 13.92 12.87 -9.95
N VAL A 147 13.40 13.91 -9.30
CA VAL A 147 12.22 14.65 -9.76
C VAL A 147 12.51 15.47 -11.01
N GLN A 148 13.67 16.15 -11.07
CA GLN A 148 14.08 16.89 -12.27
C GLN A 148 14.26 15.96 -13.48
N TRP A 149 14.84 14.78 -13.27
CA TRP A 149 14.89 13.76 -14.31
C TRP A 149 13.49 13.34 -14.76
N ALA A 150 12.57 13.07 -13.82
CA ALA A 150 11.20 12.68 -14.15
C ALA A 150 10.49 13.78 -14.95
N LYS A 151 10.63 15.04 -14.55
CA LYS A 151 10.09 16.21 -15.25
C LYS A 151 10.61 16.32 -16.68
N GLY A 152 11.93 16.20 -16.86
CA GLY A 152 12.60 16.29 -18.16
C GLY A 152 12.45 15.07 -19.07
N THR A 153 12.03 13.92 -18.54
CA THR A 153 11.95 12.66 -19.31
C THR A 153 10.51 12.14 -19.37
N LEU A 154 9.95 11.78 -18.21
CA LEU A 154 8.60 11.21 -18.11
C LEU A 154 7.55 12.28 -18.40
N GLY A 155 7.69 13.48 -17.84
CA GLY A 155 6.76 14.59 -18.07
C GLY A 155 6.69 15.03 -19.54
N LEU A 156 7.80 14.96 -20.28
CA LEU A 156 7.83 15.29 -21.71
C LEU A 156 7.28 14.18 -22.61
N SER A 157 7.60 12.92 -22.29
CA SER A 157 7.16 11.76 -23.09
C SER A 157 5.73 11.33 -22.78
N GLN A 158 5.26 11.56 -21.55
CA GLN A 158 3.95 11.16 -21.05
C GLN A 158 3.36 12.31 -20.22
N PRO A 159 2.76 13.33 -20.87
CA PRO A 159 2.26 14.55 -20.20
C PRO A 159 1.29 14.30 -19.04
N LYS A 160 0.61 13.14 -19.00
CA LYS A 160 -0.26 12.71 -17.89
C LYS A 160 0.44 12.74 -16.52
N TYR A 161 1.76 12.53 -16.46
CA TYR A 161 2.53 12.52 -15.21
C TYR A 161 2.92 13.93 -14.71
N MET A 162 2.83 14.96 -15.56
CA MET A 162 3.36 16.29 -15.22
C MET A 162 2.72 16.93 -13.98
N PRO A 163 1.39 16.88 -13.77
CA PRO A 163 0.77 17.45 -12.57
C PRO A 163 1.31 16.83 -11.27
N ALA A 164 1.45 15.51 -11.26
CA ALA A 164 2.02 14.78 -10.13
C ALA A 164 3.50 15.13 -9.91
N ILE A 165 4.30 15.21 -10.98
CA ILE A 165 5.72 15.57 -10.86
C ILE A 165 5.88 16.98 -10.28
N ALA A 166 5.09 17.95 -10.76
CA ALA A 166 5.12 19.33 -10.27
C ALA A 166 4.67 19.43 -8.80
N SER A 167 3.63 18.68 -8.42
CA SER A 167 3.16 18.60 -7.02
C SER A 167 4.26 18.03 -6.10
N LEU A 168 4.97 16.99 -6.53
CA LEU A 168 6.08 16.42 -5.76
C LEU A 168 7.25 17.39 -5.61
N GLU A 169 7.60 18.10 -6.70
CA GLU A 169 8.65 19.12 -6.72
C GLU A 169 8.37 20.21 -5.68
N GLN A 170 7.16 20.77 -5.69
CA GLN A 170 6.73 21.79 -4.74
C GLN A 170 6.79 21.30 -3.28
N GLN A 171 6.36 20.06 -3.02
CA GLN A 171 6.39 19.48 -1.67
C GLN A 171 7.83 19.25 -1.18
N LEU A 172 8.75 18.84 -2.06
CA LEU A 172 10.17 18.69 -1.73
C LEU A 172 10.85 20.03 -1.46
N ASP A 173 10.53 21.06 -2.24
CA ASP A 173 11.08 22.41 -2.04
C ASP A 173 10.61 23.00 -0.72
N HIS A 174 9.31 22.91 -0.41
CA HIS A 174 8.78 23.39 0.86
C HIS A 174 9.40 22.67 2.07
N LEU A 175 9.60 21.35 1.99
CA LEU A 175 10.23 20.59 3.06
C LEU A 175 11.72 20.94 3.23
N SER A 176 12.42 21.18 2.12
CA SER A 176 13.82 21.64 2.11
C SER A 176 13.97 23.01 2.77
N GLU A 177 13.06 23.95 2.48
CA GLU A 177 13.01 25.28 3.09
C GLU A 177 12.70 25.21 4.59
N LEU A 178 11.68 24.43 4.97
CA LEU A 178 11.32 24.18 6.36
C LEU A 178 12.51 23.62 7.15
N TYR A 179 13.26 22.68 6.57
CA TYR A 179 14.43 22.09 7.20
C TYR A 179 15.54 23.13 7.39
N LEU A 180 15.86 23.90 6.34
CA LEU A 180 16.90 24.92 6.34
C LEU A 180 16.62 26.01 7.39
N GLU A 181 15.36 26.41 7.56
CA GLU A 181 14.97 27.40 8.57
C GLU A 181 14.90 26.85 9.99
N THR A 182 14.54 25.57 10.15
CA THR A 182 14.30 24.95 11.47
C THR A 182 15.59 24.53 12.15
N LEU A 183 16.54 23.95 11.40
CA LEU A 183 17.75 23.37 11.96
C LEU A 183 18.60 24.37 12.78
N PRO A 184 18.90 25.59 12.29
CA PRO A 184 19.68 26.57 13.07
C PRO A 184 18.97 26.98 14.37
N ARG A 185 17.64 27.02 14.36
CA ARG A 185 16.83 27.39 15.54
C ARG A 185 16.84 26.31 16.60
N VAL A 186 16.74 25.04 16.20
CA VAL A 186 16.90 23.89 17.12
C VAL A 186 18.30 23.89 17.71
N LEU A 187 19.34 24.04 16.88
CA LEU A 187 20.73 24.10 17.34
C LEU A 187 20.96 25.25 18.33
N SER A 188 20.47 26.45 18.04
CA SER A 188 20.59 27.61 18.92
C SER A 188 20.00 27.36 20.31
N VAL A 189 18.82 26.72 20.37
CA VAL A 189 18.19 26.37 21.66
C VAL A 189 18.99 25.27 22.38
N LEU A 190 19.52 24.28 21.67
CA LEU A 190 20.34 23.23 22.27
C LEU A 190 21.66 23.77 22.82
N ALA A 191 22.33 24.67 22.09
CA ALA A 191 23.55 25.34 22.53
C ALA A 191 23.30 26.22 23.77
N ALA A 192 22.17 26.94 23.82
CA ALA A 192 21.79 27.71 24.99
C ALA A 192 21.51 26.84 26.23
N GLN A 193 20.99 25.62 26.03
CA GLN A 193 20.71 24.68 27.12
C GLN A 193 21.93 23.87 27.57
N ASN A 194 22.94 23.73 26.70
CA ASN A 194 24.10 22.86 26.90
C ASN A 194 25.40 23.58 26.50
N PRO A 195 25.81 24.65 27.21
CA PRO A 195 26.93 25.51 26.81
C PRO A 195 28.29 24.79 26.79
N ASP A 196 28.44 23.71 27.56
CA ASP A 196 29.68 22.96 27.69
C ASP A 196 29.81 21.79 26.69
N VAL A 197 28.78 21.57 25.87
CA VAL A 197 28.78 20.47 24.87
C VAL A 197 29.35 20.98 23.55
N PRO A 198 30.26 20.24 22.89
CA PRO A 198 30.79 20.62 21.59
C PRO A 198 29.69 20.80 20.53
N GLU A 199 29.78 21.87 19.74
CA GLU A 199 28.77 22.26 18.75
C GLU A 199 28.43 21.14 17.75
N HIS A 200 29.42 20.35 17.32
CA HIS A 200 29.19 19.22 16.40
C HIS A 200 28.22 18.18 16.99
N GLN A 201 28.30 17.89 18.29
CA GLN A 201 27.39 16.93 18.95
C GLN A 201 25.99 17.51 19.09
N LEU A 202 25.88 18.82 19.31
CA LEU A 202 24.60 19.52 19.37
C LEU A 202 23.94 19.59 17.98
N LEU A 203 24.75 19.75 16.94
CA LEU A 203 24.30 19.73 15.55
C LEU A 203 23.78 18.34 15.17
N ASP A 204 24.51 17.27 15.48
CA ASP A 204 24.06 15.89 15.26
C ASP A 204 22.73 15.61 15.98
N ALA A 205 22.58 16.08 17.23
CA ALA A 205 21.33 15.94 17.99
C ALA A 205 20.17 16.77 17.39
N ALA A 206 20.45 17.97 16.88
CA ALA A 206 19.46 18.82 16.21
C ALA A 206 18.96 18.15 14.92
N ILE A 207 19.89 17.61 14.14
CA ILE A 207 19.61 16.82 12.93
C ILE A 207 18.73 15.61 13.25
N ASP A 208 19.16 14.76 14.20
CA ASP A 208 18.47 13.51 14.54
C ASP A 208 17.03 13.74 15.00
N THR A 209 16.79 14.83 15.73
CA THR A 209 15.45 15.14 16.24
C THR A 209 14.54 15.70 15.17
N LEU A 210 15.07 16.54 14.28
CA LEU A 210 14.33 17.08 13.15
C LEU A 210 14.00 15.99 12.12
N ASP A 211 14.95 15.10 11.82
CA ASP A 211 14.73 13.94 10.94
C ASP A 211 13.62 13.01 11.50
N GLN A 212 13.58 12.82 12.82
CA GLN A 212 12.52 12.04 13.47
C GLN A 212 11.16 12.72 13.43
N GLU A 213 11.12 14.03 13.61
CA GLU A 213 9.87 14.80 13.54
C GLU A 213 9.27 14.77 12.14
N LEU A 214 10.12 14.91 11.11
CA LEU A 214 9.70 14.94 9.71
C LEU A 214 9.65 13.54 9.06
N SER A 215 9.97 12.48 9.81
CA SER A 215 10.15 11.12 9.29
C SER A 215 8.97 10.57 8.49
N GLN A 216 7.73 10.88 8.89
CA GLN A 216 6.54 10.41 8.16
C GLN A 216 6.41 11.07 6.79
N ILE A 217 6.64 12.39 6.71
CA ILE A 217 6.59 13.14 5.45
C ILE A 217 7.74 12.70 4.54
N LEU A 218 8.95 12.58 5.10
CA LEU A 218 10.13 12.09 4.38
C LEU A 218 9.93 10.67 3.85
N ALA A 219 9.40 9.76 4.66
CA ALA A 219 9.15 8.38 4.25
C ALA A 219 8.21 8.31 3.06
N VAL A 220 7.18 9.15 3.05
CA VAL A 220 6.20 9.22 1.98
C VAL A 220 6.79 9.81 0.70
N LEU A 221 7.50 10.94 0.76
CA LEU A 221 8.17 11.54 -0.40
C LEU A 221 9.23 10.60 -1.01
N ARG A 222 9.88 9.79 -0.17
CA ARG A 222 10.83 8.76 -0.61
C ARG A 222 10.19 7.70 -1.48
N ILE A 223 8.94 7.29 -1.22
CA ILE A 223 8.23 6.32 -2.05
C ILE A 223 8.20 6.77 -3.52
N TRP A 224 7.81 8.02 -3.76
CA TRP A 224 7.69 8.59 -5.11
C TRP A 224 9.04 8.80 -5.78
N THR A 225 9.97 9.40 -5.05
CA THR A 225 11.31 9.68 -5.60
C THR A 225 12.10 8.39 -5.84
N ASP A 226 11.94 7.36 -5.02
CA ASP A 226 12.52 6.03 -5.25
C ASP A 226 11.92 5.37 -6.48
N ALA A 227 10.60 5.48 -6.71
CA ALA A 227 9.97 4.98 -7.92
C ALA A 227 10.57 5.64 -9.18
N PHE A 228 10.74 6.97 -9.17
CA PHE A 228 11.43 7.68 -10.26
C PHE A 228 12.90 7.31 -10.38
N GLY A 229 13.60 7.12 -9.26
CA GLY A 229 15.00 6.68 -9.25
C GLY A 229 15.18 5.29 -9.84
N GLN A 230 14.28 4.36 -9.53
CA GLN A 230 14.28 3.01 -10.07
C GLN A 230 13.93 3.00 -11.56
N LEU A 231 12.97 3.81 -11.99
CA LEU A 231 12.66 4.00 -13.40
C LEU A 231 13.85 4.61 -14.16
N ARG A 232 14.47 5.66 -13.62
CA ARG A 232 15.67 6.32 -14.16
C ARG A 232 16.82 5.33 -14.36
N SER A 233 16.98 4.37 -13.44
CA SER A 233 18.06 3.40 -13.51
C SER A 233 17.94 2.42 -14.69
N GLY A 234 16.73 2.20 -15.22
CA GLY A 234 16.46 1.21 -16.26
C GLY A 234 16.60 -0.25 -15.82
N ASN A 235 16.97 -0.51 -14.56
CA ASN A 235 17.23 -1.85 -14.03
C ASN A 235 15.97 -2.66 -13.70
N TYR A 236 14.80 -2.00 -13.64
CA TYR A 236 13.57 -2.56 -13.08
C TYR A 236 12.38 -2.44 -14.03
N ARG A 237 12.55 -2.87 -15.28
CA ARG A 237 11.49 -2.84 -16.32
C ARG A 237 10.21 -3.58 -15.90
N GLN A 238 10.34 -4.53 -14.97
CA GLN A 238 9.25 -5.25 -14.32
C GLN A 238 8.21 -4.32 -13.71
N LEU A 239 8.63 -3.20 -13.12
CA LEU A 239 7.74 -2.24 -12.45
C LEU A 239 6.79 -1.57 -13.43
N GLU A 240 7.25 -1.32 -14.66
CA GLU A 240 6.38 -0.79 -15.70
C GLU A 240 5.28 -1.80 -16.06
N ALA A 241 5.59 -3.11 -16.09
CA ALA A 241 4.60 -4.15 -16.37
C ALA A 241 3.52 -4.20 -15.28
N VAL A 242 3.88 -4.01 -14.01
CA VAL A 242 2.93 -3.87 -12.89
C VAL A 242 2.03 -2.67 -13.08
N VAL A 243 2.62 -1.48 -13.31
CA VAL A 243 1.87 -0.23 -13.55
C VAL A 243 0.86 -0.43 -14.70
N PHE A 244 1.32 -0.93 -15.84
CA PHE A 244 0.46 -1.11 -17.00
C PHE A 244 -0.64 -2.16 -16.78
N ALA A 245 -0.35 -3.24 -16.03
CA ALA A 245 -1.36 -4.24 -15.69
C ALA A 245 -2.47 -3.67 -14.79
N VAL A 246 -2.09 -2.87 -13.79
CA VAL A 246 -3.04 -2.20 -12.90
C VAL A 246 -3.85 -1.14 -13.66
N GLU A 247 -3.22 -0.32 -14.51
CA GLU A 247 -3.92 0.63 -15.37
C GLU A 247 -4.96 -0.08 -16.25
N GLN A 248 -4.59 -1.18 -16.91
CA GLN A 248 -5.53 -1.98 -17.70
C GLN A 248 -6.68 -2.55 -16.86
N ALA A 249 -6.45 -2.93 -15.60
CA ALA A 249 -7.50 -3.39 -14.71
C ALA A 249 -8.50 -2.28 -14.36
N PHE A 250 -8.03 -1.05 -14.11
CA PHE A 250 -8.88 0.13 -13.96
C PHE A 250 -9.73 0.39 -15.20
N HIS A 251 -9.10 0.38 -16.39
CA HIS A 251 -9.81 0.54 -17.68
C HIS A 251 -10.95 -0.47 -17.85
N LEU A 252 -10.68 -1.75 -17.61
CA LEU A 252 -11.66 -2.83 -17.68
C LEU A 252 -12.79 -2.68 -16.65
N PHE A 253 -12.50 -2.11 -15.48
CA PHE A 253 -13.48 -1.94 -14.41
C PHE A 253 -14.38 -0.70 -14.62
N GLU A 254 -13.80 0.40 -15.08
CA GLU A 254 -14.49 1.70 -15.19
C GLU A 254 -15.32 1.85 -16.47
N GLY A 255 -15.16 0.94 -17.45
CA GLY A 255 -16.18 0.77 -18.50
C GLY A 255 -15.69 0.43 -19.89
N GLU A 256 -14.42 0.08 -20.11
CA GLU A 256 -14.02 -0.55 -21.36
C GLU A 256 -14.71 -1.92 -21.48
N GLU A 257 -15.36 -2.17 -22.62
CA GLU A 257 -15.93 -3.50 -22.87
C GLU A 257 -14.76 -4.49 -22.94
N PRO A 258 -14.67 -5.53 -22.08
CA PRO A 258 -13.49 -6.42 -22.06
C PRO A 258 -13.38 -7.31 -23.31
N ALA A 259 -14.21 -7.09 -24.32
CA ALA A 259 -14.16 -7.72 -25.64
C ALA A 259 -14.12 -6.67 -26.77
N GLY A 260 -14.30 -5.38 -26.45
CA GLY A 260 -14.24 -4.27 -27.38
C GLY A 260 -12.79 -3.81 -27.61
N PRO A 261 -12.60 -2.78 -28.45
CA PRO A 261 -11.27 -2.29 -28.76
C PRO A 261 -10.55 -1.77 -27.53
N CYS A 262 -9.28 -2.14 -27.35
CA CYS A 262 -8.42 -1.62 -26.29
C CYS A 262 -8.40 -0.07 -26.32
N GLY A 263 -8.78 0.58 -25.22
CA GLY A 263 -8.69 2.03 -25.04
C GLY A 263 -9.76 2.89 -25.73
N GLU A 264 -10.97 2.34 -25.93
CA GLU A 264 -12.15 3.20 -26.10
C GLU A 264 -12.47 3.93 -24.78
N PRO A 265 -12.79 5.25 -24.80
CA PRO A 265 -13.14 5.95 -23.57
C PRO A 265 -14.41 5.37 -22.94
N GLY A 266 -14.27 4.70 -21.80
CA GLY A 266 -15.41 4.40 -20.94
C GLY A 266 -16.06 5.69 -20.46
N THR A 267 -17.40 5.76 -20.45
CA THR A 267 -18.07 6.78 -19.63
C THR A 267 -17.81 6.44 -18.17
N GLU A 268 -17.37 7.40 -17.36
CA GLU A 268 -17.18 7.18 -15.91
C GLU A 268 -18.51 6.68 -15.31
N ARG A 269 -18.55 5.38 -14.99
CA ARG A 269 -19.79 4.72 -14.50
C ARG A 269 -19.92 4.80 -12.98
N LEU A 270 -18.79 4.97 -12.30
CA LEU A 270 -18.66 4.72 -10.88
C LEU A 270 -18.35 6.02 -10.14
N LYS A 271 -18.92 6.17 -8.95
CA LYS A 271 -18.55 7.25 -8.03
C LYS A 271 -17.38 6.77 -7.17
N THR A 272 -16.19 7.25 -7.49
CA THR A 272 -14.97 6.98 -6.75
C THR A 272 -14.53 8.20 -5.94
N SER A 273 -13.77 7.96 -4.88
CA SER A 273 -13.34 9.00 -3.92
C SER A 273 -11.81 9.20 -3.84
N LYS A 274 -11.03 8.30 -4.44
CA LYS A 274 -9.57 8.19 -4.33
C LYS A 274 -8.92 7.86 -5.68
N PHE A 275 -9.40 6.83 -6.38
CA PHE A 275 -8.89 6.43 -7.69
C PHE A 275 -9.84 6.95 -8.77
N HIS A 276 -9.30 7.61 -9.77
CA HIS A 276 -10.05 8.27 -10.84
C HIS A 276 -9.38 7.94 -12.16
N VAL A 277 -10.18 7.77 -13.22
CA VAL A 277 -9.70 7.72 -14.60
C VAL A 277 -8.82 8.96 -14.87
N GLY A 278 -7.56 8.74 -15.25
CA GLY A 278 -6.59 9.80 -15.52
C GLY A 278 -5.61 10.07 -14.38
N ASN A 279 -5.79 9.45 -13.21
CA ASN A 279 -4.72 9.32 -12.25
C ASN A 279 -3.57 8.49 -12.83
N VAL A 280 -2.35 8.76 -12.39
CA VAL A 280 -1.16 8.05 -12.83
C VAL A 280 -0.66 7.07 -11.78
N PHE A 281 -0.06 5.98 -12.22
CA PHE A 281 0.56 5.01 -11.33
C PHE A 281 2.08 5.03 -11.52
N VAL A 282 2.79 4.95 -10.39
CA VAL A 282 4.21 4.60 -10.34
C VAL A 282 4.37 3.35 -9.49
N ALA A 283 5.45 2.61 -9.68
CA ALA A 283 5.75 1.44 -8.87
C ALA A 283 7.20 1.46 -8.40
N ARG A 284 7.46 0.87 -7.24
CA ARG A 284 8.82 0.65 -6.74
C ARG A 284 8.97 -0.72 -6.14
N PHE A 285 10.16 -1.29 -6.25
CA PHE A 285 10.57 -2.40 -5.40
C PHE A 285 10.89 -1.89 -3.99
N SER A 286 10.37 -2.57 -2.97
CA SER A 286 10.65 -2.32 -1.56
C SER A 286 10.74 -3.61 -0.74
N ASP A 287 10.95 -3.46 0.56
CA ASP A 287 10.93 -4.54 1.56
C ASP A 287 9.52 -4.82 2.10
N GLN A 288 8.51 -4.08 1.63
CA GLN A 288 7.12 -4.20 2.05
C GLN A 288 6.37 -5.25 1.24
N GLY A 289 5.20 -5.66 1.74
CA GLY A 289 4.26 -6.47 0.96
C GLY A 289 3.65 -5.67 -0.21
N PRO A 290 2.99 -6.36 -1.16
CA PRO A 290 2.31 -5.66 -2.25
C PRO A 290 1.22 -4.75 -1.67
N ALA A 291 1.17 -3.50 -2.12
CA ALA A 291 0.19 -2.51 -1.69
C ALA A 291 0.12 -1.34 -2.66
N THR A 292 -1.03 -0.67 -2.72
CA THR A 292 -1.16 0.63 -3.40
C THR A 292 -1.28 1.74 -2.36
N LEU A 293 -0.38 2.71 -2.39
CA LEU A 293 -0.52 3.95 -1.64
C LEU A 293 -1.31 4.95 -2.47
N PRO A 294 -2.49 5.40 -1.98
CA PRO A 294 -3.29 6.36 -2.70
C PRO A 294 -2.64 7.75 -2.72
N ALA A 295 -2.95 8.55 -3.75
CA ALA A 295 -2.53 9.94 -3.96
C ALA A 295 -2.76 10.87 -2.76
N SER A 296 -3.66 10.49 -1.85
CA SER A 296 -4.02 11.29 -0.69
C SER A 296 -2.93 11.39 0.39
N ARG A 297 -1.77 10.77 0.16
CA ARG A 297 -0.53 10.97 0.90
C ARG A 297 0.63 11.15 -0.07
N GLY A 298 0.47 11.92 -1.14
CA GLY A 298 1.50 12.02 -2.17
C GLY A 298 1.25 13.18 -3.12
N PRO A 299 1.89 13.15 -4.29
CA PRO A 299 1.63 14.12 -5.34
C PRO A 299 0.20 13.96 -5.86
N ILE A 300 -0.42 15.08 -6.22
CA ILE A 300 -1.81 15.09 -6.72
C ILE A 300 -1.96 14.13 -7.90
N GLY A 301 -2.98 13.28 -7.84
CA GLY A 301 -3.39 12.40 -8.94
C GLY A 301 -2.42 11.26 -9.24
N ALA A 302 -1.45 10.96 -8.36
CA ALA A 302 -0.55 9.84 -8.52
C ALA A 302 -0.74 8.78 -7.44
N HIS A 303 -0.67 7.50 -7.80
CA HIS A 303 -0.71 6.34 -6.89
C HIS A 303 0.60 5.56 -6.96
N ALA A 304 1.09 5.05 -5.83
CA ALA A 304 2.35 4.33 -5.76
C ALA A 304 2.10 2.86 -5.42
N ILE A 305 2.57 1.97 -6.28
CA ILE A 305 2.48 0.52 -6.08
C ILE A 305 3.78 0.02 -5.45
N GLU A 306 3.68 -0.54 -4.26
CA GLU A 306 4.76 -1.26 -3.59
C GLU A 306 4.86 -2.67 -4.17
N VAL A 307 6.07 -3.04 -4.56
CA VAL A 307 6.39 -4.34 -5.10
C VAL A 307 7.46 -4.99 -4.23
N PRO A 308 7.22 -6.19 -3.64
CA PRO A 308 8.26 -6.86 -2.89
C PRO A 308 9.47 -7.17 -3.78
N HIS A 309 10.68 -6.79 -3.35
CA HIS A 309 11.88 -7.01 -4.15
C HIS A 309 12.16 -8.51 -4.41
N ASP A 310 11.67 -9.42 -3.54
CA ASP A 310 11.80 -10.86 -3.76
C ASP A 310 10.93 -11.40 -4.92
N GLU A 311 10.10 -10.56 -5.54
CA GLU A 311 9.29 -10.87 -6.73
C GLU A 311 9.92 -10.42 -8.05
N ALA A 312 11.04 -9.70 -8.02
CA ALA A 312 11.63 -9.05 -9.20
C ALA A 312 11.95 -10.00 -10.37
N ASN A 313 12.15 -11.30 -10.10
CA ASN A 313 12.48 -12.31 -11.12
C ASN A 313 11.29 -13.21 -11.51
N ILE A 314 10.10 -12.91 -11.00
CA ILE A 314 8.87 -13.69 -11.21
C ILE A 314 7.65 -12.76 -11.34
N ILE A 315 7.86 -11.49 -11.69
CA ILE A 315 6.82 -10.46 -11.60
C ILE A 315 5.58 -10.83 -12.40
N THR A 316 5.75 -11.43 -13.59
CA THR A 316 4.60 -11.78 -14.44
C THR A 316 3.80 -12.93 -13.85
N LEU A 317 4.44 -13.79 -13.05
CA LEU A 317 3.75 -14.81 -12.28
C LEU A 317 2.99 -14.17 -11.12
N MET A 318 3.41 -13.02 -10.59
CA MET A 318 2.72 -12.34 -9.51
C MET A 318 1.55 -11.46 -9.98
N LEU A 319 1.49 -11.09 -11.26
CA LEU A 319 0.47 -10.15 -11.77
C LEU A 319 -0.98 -10.59 -11.53
N ALA A 320 -1.28 -11.90 -11.50
CA ALA A 320 -2.62 -12.36 -11.13
C ALA A 320 -2.98 -12.05 -9.66
N LEU A 321 -1.99 -12.08 -8.75
CA LEU A 321 -2.17 -11.60 -7.38
C LEU A 321 -2.31 -10.08 -7.34
N TYR A 322 -1.62 -9.33 -8.21
CA TYR A 322 -1.83 -7.88 -8.31
C TYR A 322 -3.25 -7.51 -8.79
N MET A 323 -3.96 -8.37 -9.50
CA MET A 323 -5.38 -8.16 -9.81
C MET A 323 -6.27 -8.32 -8.58
N HIS A 324 -5.90 -9.23 -7.66
CA HIS A 324 -6.48 -9.31 -6.31
C HIS A 324 -6.20 -8.03 -5.52
N GLU A 325 -4.96 -7.55 -5.50
CA GLU A 325 -4.61 -6.31 -4.79
C GLU A 325 -5.32 -5.07 -5.36
N PHE A 326 -5.41 -4.95 -6.69
CA PHE A 326 -6.19 -3.93 -7.37
C PHE A 326 -7.65 -3.90 -6.88
N ARG A 327 -8.24 -5.06 -6.58
CA ARG A 327 -9.62 -5.10 -6.12
C ARG A 327 -9.79 -4.53 -4.71
N HIS A 328 -8.77 -4.59 -3.85
CA HIS A 328 -8.80 -3.88 -2.57
C HIS A 328 -8.90 -2.36 -2.75
N ASP A 329 -8.22 -1.82 -3.75
CA ASP A 329 -8.27 -0.41 -4.10
C ASP A 329 -9.69 0.01 -4.49
N ILE A 330 -10.30 -0.72 -5.43
CA ILE A 330 -11.69 -0.50 -5.84
C ILE A 330 -12.68 -0.66 -4.69
N PHE A 331 -12.54 -1.72 -3.89
CA PHE A 331 -13.42 -2.01 -2.75
C PHE A 331 -13.41 -0.87 -1.72
N ALA A 332 -12.24 -0.27 -1.50
CA ALA A 332 -12.06 0.84 -0.57
C ALA A 332 -12.42 2.21 -1.15
N ASP A 333 -12.70 2.30 -2.44
CA ASP A 333 -12.80 3.56 -3.18
C ASP A 333 -14.20 3.86 -3.71
N VAL A 334 -14.86 2.87 -4.33
CA VAL A 334 -16.21 3.04 -4.86
C VAL A 334 -17.16 3.29 -3.69
N GLU A 335 -17.84 4.44 -3.73
CA GLU A 335 -18.70 4.87 -2.64
C GLU A 335 -19.86 3.90 -2.41
N GLY A 336 -19.94 3.34 -1.21
CA GLY A 336 -21.02 2.43 -0.80
C GLY A 336 -20.83 0.97 -1.21
N LEU A 337 -19.76 0.62 -1.94
CA LEU A 337 -19.55 -0.74 -2.42
C LEU A 337 -19.40 -1.75 -1.28
N ALA A 338 -18.55 -1.44 -0.30
CA ALA A 338 -18.34 -2.29 0.86
C ALA A 338 -19.65 -2.52 1.64
N GLU A 339 -20.40 -1.45 1.88
CA GLU A 339 -21.66 -1.49 2.61
C GLU A 339 -22.74 -2.29 1.88
N GLU A 340 -22.90 -2.07 0.56
CA GLU A 340 -23.88 -2.81 -0.24
C GLU A 340 -23.54 -4.30 -0.33
N LEU A 341 -22.27 -4.66 -0.58
CA LEU A 341 -21.82 -6.05 -0.64
C LEU A 341 -22.03 -6.78 0.70
N MET A 342 -21.79 -6.12 1.83
CA MET A 342 -22.06 -6.70 3.15
C MET A 342 -23.55 -7.01 3.34
N VAL A 343 -24.45 -6.12 2.91
CA VAL A 343 -25.91 -6.33 3.00
C VAL A 343 -26.33 -7.49 2.09
N VAL A 344 -25.86 -7.51 0.85
CA VAL A 344 -26.11 -8.57 -0.13
C VAL A 344 -25.69 -9.92 0.44
N LEU A 345 -24.47 -10.01 0.95
CA LEU A 345 -23.89 -11.23 1.49
C LEU A 345 -24.64 -11.72 2.73
N ALA A 346 -24.94 -10.83 3.67
CA ALA A 346 -25.68 -11.18 4.87
C ALA A 346 -27.10 -11.67 4.56
N THR A 347 -27.74 -11.08 3.54
CA THR A 347 -29.07 -11.50 3.08
C THR A 347 -29.00 -12.86 2.42
N ALA A 348 -28.09 -13.06 1.46
CA ALA A 348 -27.94 -14.31 0.74
C ALA A 348 -27.65 -15.51 1.67
N ILE A 349 -26.76 -15.32 2.66
CA ILE A 349 -26.44 -16.36 3.64
C ILE A 349 -27.66 -16.72 4.49
N ARG A 350 -28.42 -15.72 4.97
CA ARG A 350 -29.61 -15.99 5.79
C ARG A 350 -30.70 -16.68 4.99
N ASP A 351 -30.99 -16.17 3.80
CA ASP A 351 -31.98 -16.74 2.90
C ASP A 351 -31.67 -18.20 2.54
N ALA A 352 -30.41 -18.50 2.22
CA ALA A 352 -30.00 -19.87 1.87
C ALA A 352 -30.23 -20.86 3.02
N VAL A 353 -30.03 -20.43 4.26
CA VAL A 353 -30.29 -21.28 5.44
C VAL A 353 -31.79 -21.36 5.74
N ASP A 354 -32.49 -20.23 5.73
CA ASP A 354 -33.91 -20.15 6.10
C ASP A 354 -34.81 -20.86 5.08
N LYS A 355 -34.43 -20.86 3.79
CA LYS A 355 -35.09 -21.61 2.72
C LYS A 355 -34.67 -23.10 2.67
N GLY A 356 -33.68 -23.50 3.47
CA GLY A 356 -33.17 -24.87 3.50
C GLY A 356 -32.29 -25.25 2.29
N GLU A 357 -31.85 -24.28 1.48
CA GLU A 357 -30.88 -24.51 0.39
C GLU A 357 -29.52 -24.97 0.95
N VAL A 358 -29.14 -24.44 2.11
CA VAL A 358 -27.95 -24.84 2.85
C VAL A 358 -28.33 -25.37 4.23
N LYS A 359 -28.02 -26.64 4.48
CA LYS A 359 -28.18 -27.28 5.79
C LYS A 359 -26.87 -27.24 6.57
N LEU A 360 -26.83 -26.44 7.63
CA LEU A 360 -25.67 -26.36 8.53
C LEU A 360 -25.56 -27.63 9.39
N SER A 361 -24.34 -28.11 9.59
CA SER A 361 -24.04 -29.32 10.38
C SER A 361 -24.26 -29.13 11.88
N VAL A 362 -24.22 -27.88 12.36
CA VAL A 362 -24.57 -27.51 13.73
C VAL A 362 -25.40 -26.23 13.74
N GLU A 363 -26.34 -26.14 14.67
CA GLU A 363 -27.20 -24.95 14.82
C GLU A 363 -26.45 -23.80 15.51
N HIS A 364 -25.58 -24.12 16.47
CA HIS A 364 -24.92 -23.15 17.34
C HIS A 364 -23.40 -23.36 17.40
N ALA A 365 -22.65 -22.26 17.38
CA ALA A 365 -21.24 -22.22 17.69
C ALA A 365 -21.00 -21.77 19.14
N THR A 366 -19.90 -22.24 19.75
CA THR A 366 -19.51 -21.84 21.11
C THR A 366 -18.38 -20.82 21.07
N ILE A 367 -18.55 -19.70 21.77
CA ILE A 367 -17.53 -18.65 21.96
C ILE A 367 -17.34 -18.41 23.46
N GLY A 368 -16.35 -19.09 24.05
CA GLY A 368 -16.16 -19.10 25.50
C GLY A 368 -17.36 -19.75 26.19
N ARG A 369 -18.12 -18.97 26.97
CA ARG A 369 -19.35 -19.43 27.64
C ARG A 369 -20.63 -19.08 26.85
N ASN A 370 -20.51 -18.37 25.74
CA ASN A 370 -21.65 -17.93 24.94
C ASN A 370 -21.94 -18.95 23.82
N LYS A 371 -23.21 -19.11 23.48
CA LYS A 371 -23.66 -19.81 22.27
C LYS A 371 -24.24 -18.78 21.31
N VAL A 372 -23.86 -18.87 20.04
CA VAL A 372 -24.36 -18.01 18.96
C VAL A 372 -24.85 -18.89 17.82
N LEU A 373 -25.84 -18.42 17.05
CA LEU A 373 -26.32 -19.15 15.87
C LEU A 373 -25.19 -19.28 14.85
N MET A 374 -25.02 -20.49 14.29
CA MET A 374 -23.96 -20.75 13.30
C MET A 374 -24.15 -19.91 12.04
N ARG A 375 -25.41 -19.77 11.59
CA ARG A 375 -25.78 -18.88 10.48
C ARG A 375 -25.27 -17.45 10.70
N ASP A 376 -25.53 -16.89 11.88
CA ASP A 376 -25.14 -15.50 12.19
C ASP A 376 -23.62 -15.37 12.36
N LEU A 377 -22.95 -16.42 12.86
CA LEU A 377 -21.49 -16.47 12.91
C LEU A 377 -20.87 -16.53 11.51
N LEU A 378 -21.46 -17.27 10.57
CA LEU A 378 -21.02 -17.31 9.17
C LEU A 378 -21.23 -15.95 8.48
N VAL A 379 -22.37 -15.29 8.71
CA VAL A 379 -22.58 -13.89 8.26
C VAL A 379 -21.47 -13.00 8.79
N LYS A 380 -21.17 -13.07 10.10
CA LYS A 380 -20.12 -12.26 10.71
C LYS A 380 -18.74 -12.55 10.13
N MET A 381 -18.39 -13.83 9.97
CA MET A 381 -17.11 -14.25 9.37
C MET A 381 -16.95 -13.67 7.97
N PHE A 382 -17.93 -13.89 7.09
CA PHE A 382 -17.86 -13.44 5.72
C PHE A 382 -17.91 -11.91 5.59
N ALA A 383 -18.68 -11.22 6.44
CA ALA A 383 -18.71 -9.76 6.47
C ALA A 383 -17.37 -9.16 6.93
N ASP A 384 -16.74 -9.72 7.97
CA ASP A 384 -15.43 -9.23 8.46
C ASP A 384 -14.29 -9.50 7.48
N THR A 385 -14.41 -10.55 6.65
CA THR A 385 -13.40 -10.93 5.64
C THR A 385 -13.79 -10.51 4.22
N ILE A 386 -14.83 -9.70 4.05
CA ILE A 386 -15.45 -9.49 2.73
C ILE A 386 -14.48 -8.84 1.73
N GLY A 387 -13.62 -7.92 2.18
CA GLY A 387 -12.63 -7.29 1.30
C GLY A 387 -11.70 -8.31 0.65
N GLU A 388 -11.23 -9.30 1.42
CA GLU A 388 -10.37 -10.37 0.89
C GLU A 388 -11.12 -11.36 0.01
N VAL A 389 -12.36 -11.71 0.39
CA VAL A 389 -13.20 -12.64 -0.37
C VAL A 389 -13.63 -12.03 -1.71
N ASP A 390 -14.00 -10.76 -1.72
CA ASP A 390 -14.33 -10.02 -2.94
C ASP A 390 -13.08 -9.80 -3.79
N ALA A 391 -11.91 -9.56 -3.20
CA ALA A 391 -10.65 -9.50 -3.93
C ALA A 391 -10.30 -10.82 -4.63
N ASP A 392 -10.48 -11.97 -3.96
CA ASP A 392 -10.27 -13.29 -4.55
C ASP A 392 -11.18 -13.54 -5.76
N ILE A 393 -12.45 -13.15 -5.64
CA ILE A 393 -13.46 -13.39 -6.68
C ILE A 393 -13.33 -12.37 -7.80
N SER A 394 -13.52 -11.10 -7.47
CA SER A 394 -13.66 -10.02 -8.43
C SER A 394 -12.32 -9.59 -9.01
N GLY A 395 -11.27 -9.56 -8.20
CA GLY A 395 -9.91 -9.28 -8.64
C GLY A 395 -9.22 -10.51 -9.22
N GLY A 396 -9.22 -11.61 -8.48
CA GLY A 396 -8.57 -12.85 -8.91
C GLY A 396 -9.30 -13.54 -10.06
N VAL A 397 -10.48 -14.10 -9.78
CA VAL A 397 -11.21 -14.96 -10.73
C VAL A 397 -11.80 -14.19 -11.91
N LEU A 398 -12.44 -13.04 -11.70
CA LEU A 398 -13.12 -12.33 -12.79
C LEU A 398 -12.16 -11.58 -13.74
N LEU A 399 -10.93 -11.24 -13.30
CA LEU A 399 -9.92 -10.60 -14.16
C LEU A 399 -8.88 -11.58 -14.74
N THR A 400 -8.67 -12.75 -14.13
CA THR A 400 -7.63 -13.70 -14.61
C THR A 400 -8.12 -15.13 -14.80
N GLY A 401 -9.38 -15.42 -14.48
CA GLY A 401 -10.00 -16.70 -14.71
C GLY A 401 -9.36 -17.86 -13.93
N PRO A 402 -9.31 -19.07 -14.53
CA PRO A 402 -8.63 -20.23 -13.97
C PRO A 402 -7.19 -20.02 -13.53
N ALA A 403 -6.46 -19.05 -14.10
CA ALA A 403 -5.08 -18.79 -13.70
C ALA A 403 -4.96 -18.46 -12.20
N TYR A 404 -5.96 -17.76 -11.64
CA TYR A 404 -5.94 -17.35 -10.24
C TYR A 404 -5.82 -18.54 -9.27
N LEU A 405 -6.45 -19.68 -9.59
CA LEU A 405 -6.37 -20.86 -8.73
C LEU A 405 -4.93 -21.34 -8.56
N TYR A 406 -4.18 -21.42 -9.66
CA TYR A 406 -2.80 -21.91 -9.66
C TYR A 406 -1.87 -20.87 -9.05
N ASN A 407 -2.12 -19.60 -9.36
CA ASN A 407 -1.41 -18.48 -8.78
C ASN A 407 -1.51 -18.49 -7.25
N MET A 408 -2.73 -18.35 -6.73
CA MET A 408 -3.01 -18.25 -5.31
C MET A 408 -2.45 -19.47 -4.55
N LEU A 409 -2.72 -20.69 -5.02
CA LEU A 409 -2.29 -21.91 -4.33
C LEU A 409 -0.77 -22.06 -4.31
N SER A 410 -0.07 -21.78 -5.41
CA SER A 410 1.39 -21.89 -5.46
C SER A 410 2.07 -20.79 -4.64
N THR A 411 1.57 -19.56 -4.73
CA THR A 411 2.09 -18.40 -3.99
C THR A 411 1.90 -18.55 -2.49
N PHE A 412 0.69 -18.91 -2.03
CA PHE A 412 0.44 -19.12 -0.59
C PHE A 412 1.26 -20.28 -0.05
N SER A 413 1.40 -21.37 -0.82
CA SER A 413 2.28 -22.48 -0.45
C SER A 413 3.74 -22.04 -0.28
N ALA A 414 4.23 -21.17 -1.16
CA ALA A 414 5.57 -20.60 -1.07
C ALA A 414 5.73 -19.69 0.16
N PHE A 415 4.77 -18.79 0.40
CA PHE A 415 4.78 -17.86 1.54
C PHE A 415 4.75 -18.60 2.87
N ASN A 416 3.85 -19.58 3.01
CA ASN A 416 3.71 -20.37 4.23
C ASN A 416 4.89 -21.31 4.49
N SER A 417 5.73 -21.56 3.48
CA SER A 417 6.92 -22.41 3.56
C SER A 417 8.24 -21.63 3.68
N LYS A 418 8.18 -20.29 3.73
CA LYS A 418 9.38 -19.44 3.79
C LYS A 418 10.25 -19.83 4.99
N GLY A 419 11.55 -20.01 4.74
CA GLY A 419 12.55 -20.43 5.73
C GLY A 419 12.64 -21.94 6.01
N ARG A 420 11.69 -22.77 5.54
CA ARG A 420 11.73 -24.24 5.72
C ARG A 420 11.78 -25.01 4.39
N GLY A 421 11.24 -24.41 3.32
CA GLY A 421 11.07 -25.04 2.01
C GLY A 421 9.81 -25.89 1.94
N VAL A 422 9.15 -25.91 0.77
CA VAL A 422 7.83 -26.52 0.58
C VAL A 422 7.80 -28.03 0.90
N PHE A 423 8.86 -28.77 0.60
CA PHE A 423 8.93 -30.21 0.86
C PHE A 423 9.13 -30.57 2.34
N ASN A 424 9.48 -29.60 3.18
CA ASN A 424 9.61 -29.76 4.63
C ASN A 424 8.39 -29.17 5.38
N THR A 425 7.43 -28.60 4.67
CA THR A 425 6.23 -28.00 5.24
C THR A 425 5.07 -28.99 5.20
N ARG A 426 4.65 -29.47 6.38
CA ARG A 426 3.56 -30.46 6.49
C ARG A 426 2.22 -29.98 5.94
N ARG A 427 1.92 -28.68 6.09
CA ARG A 427 0.69 -28.04 5.61
C ARG A 427 1.05 -26.74 4.91
N LEU A 428 0.91 -26.72 3.59
CA LEU A 428 1.22 -25.57 2.74
C LEU A 428 0.13 -24.49 2.82
N LEU A 429 -1.10 -24.86 3.16
CA LEU A 429 -2.23 -23.95 3.31
C LEU A 429 -2.65 -23.82 4.77
N ARG A 430 -2.93 -22.59 5.21
CA ARG A 430 -3.43 -22.31 6.55
C ARG A 430 -4.86 -22.82 6.71
N THR A 431 -5.12 -23.47 7.85
CA THR A 431 -6.45 -23.97 8.25
C THR A 431 -6.99 -23.28 9.51
N GLY A 432 -6.44 -22.12 9.83
CA GLY A 432 -6.85 -21.32 10.97
C GLY A 432 -6.38 -19.87 10.84
N SER A 433 -7.07 -18.97 11.54
CA SER A 433 -6.78 -17.53 11.55
C SER A 433 -7.03 -17.00 12.98
N TYR A 434 -7.17 -15.68 13.12
CA TYR A 434 -7.35 -15.01 14.40
C TYR A 434 -8.65 -14.22 14.46
N PHE A 435 -9.05 -13.86 15.67
CA PHE A 435 -10.12 -12.91 15.94
C PHE A 435 -9.76 -12.03 17.14
N GLY A 436 -10.24 -10.78 17.12
CA GLY A 436 -10.13 -9.82 18.20
C GLY A 436 -11.47 -9.61 18.91
N PHE A 437 -11.42 -9.06 20.13
CA PHE A 437 -12.60 -8.60 20.85
C PHE A 437 -12.75 -7.09 20.67
N ARG A 438 -13.99 -6.65 20.43
CA ARG A 438 -14.32 -5.22 20.37
C ARG A 438 -15.52 -4.92 21.26
N GLU A 439 -15.62 -3.67 21.68
CA GLU A 439 -16.80 -3.15 22.34
C GLU A 439 -17.58 -2.30 21.34
N THR A 440 -18.87 -2.60 21.17
CA THR A 440 -19.75 -1.82 20.30
C THR A 440 -19.98 -0.43 20.90
N SER A 441 -20.52 0.51 20.11
CA SER A 441 -20.93 1.83 20.60
C SER A 441 -21.95 1.77 21.76
N SER A 442 -22.70 0.67 21.85
CA SER A 442 -23.65 0.39 22.93
C SER A 442 -23.03 -0.28 24.17
N GLY A 443 -21.70 -0.46 24.22
CA GLY A 443 -21.01 -1.10 25.34
C GLY A 443 -21.10 -2.63 25.37
N GLN A 444 -21.65 -3.26 24.32
CA GLN A 444 -21.71 -4.72 24.22
C GLN A 444 -20.39 -5.29 23.70
N ALA A 445 -19.98 -6.44 24.24
CA ALA A 445 -18.80 -7.14 23.73
C ALA A 445 -19.17 -7.88 22.43
N THR A 446 -18.35 -7.71 21.40
CA THR A 446 -18.44 -8.43 20.12
C THR A 446 -17.08 -8.99 19.71
N ILE A 447 -17.08 -9.82 18.66
CA ILE A 447 -15.86 -10.33 18.04
C ILE A 447 -15.66 -9.65 16.68
N GLN A 448 -14.41 -9.62 16.23
CA GLN A 448 -14.08 -9.31 14.85
C GLN A 448 -13.07 -10.33 14.33
N PHE A 449 -13.37 -10.99 13.23
CA PHE A 449 -12.42 -11.85 12.56
C PHE A 449 -11.31 -11.03 11.89
N TRP A 450 -10.10 -11.59 11.84
CA TRP A 450 -9.05 -10.99 11.03
C TRP A 450 -9.45 -10.98 9.56
N PRO A 451 -9.09 -9.92 8.81
CA PRO A 451 -9.57 -9.70 7.44
C PRO A 451 -9.17 -10.81 6.47
N HIS A 452 -8.08 -11.54 6.75
CA HIS A 452 -7.62 -12.67 5.95
C HIS A 452 -8.20 -14.00 6.48
N PRO A 453 -9.14 -14.63 5.76
CA PRO A 453 -9.59 -15.96 6.08
C PRO A 453 -8.50 -17.01 5.77
N PRO A 454 -8.57 -18.21 6.37
CA PRO A 454 -7.58 -19.26 6.12
C PRO A 454 -7.53 -19.68 4.64
N ASP A 455 -6.33 -19.90 4.13
CA ASP A 455 -6.05 -20.20 2.72
C ASP A 455 -6.87 -21.39 2.19
N TYR A 456 -7.07 -22.42 3.01
CA TYR A 456 -7.88 -23.57 2.61
C TYR A 456 -9.32 -23.16 2.27
N ILE A 457 -9.92 -22.26 3.06
CA ILE A 457 -11.28 -21.77 2.80
C ILE A 457 -11.34 -20.85 1.59
N ARG A 458 -10.34 -19.98 1.44
CA ARG A 458 -10.20 -19.13 0.25
C ARG A 458 -10.20 -19.95 -1.03
N ALA A 459 -9.47 -21.06 -1.06
CA ALA A 459 -9.47 -21.97 -2.20
C ALA A 459 -10.85 -22.57 -2.51
N HIS A 460 -11.65 -22.92 -1.50
CA HIS A 460 -13.02 -23.40 -1.73
C HIS A 460 -13.96 -22.30 -2.23
N ILE A 461 -13.72 -21.04 -1.84
CA ILE A 461 -14.47 -19.88 -2.36
C ILE A 461 -14.09 -19.59 -3.81
N VAL A 462 -12.79 -19.59 -4.13
CA VAL A 462 -12.29 -19.46 -5.52
C VAL A 462 -12.84 -20.57 -6.40
N ALA A 463 -12.86 -21.82 -5.93
CA ALA A 463 -13.47 -22.93 -6.66
C ALA A 463 -14.97 -22.69 -6.91
N ALA A 464 -15.71 -22.20 -5.92
CA ALA A 464 -17.13 -21.87 -6.08
C ALA A 464 -17.37 -20.73 -7.09
N ALA A 465 -16.47 -19.74 -7.14
CA ALA A 465 -16.52 -18.68 -8.14
C ALA A 465 -16.24 -19.21 -9.56
N LEU A 466 -15.25 -20.10 -9.72
CA LEU A 466 -14.98 -20.76 -10.99
C LEU A 466 -16.17 -21.59 -11.49
N ASP A 467 -16.85 -22.32 -10.61
CA ASP A 467 -18.11 -23.00 -10.96
C ASP A 467 -19.18 -22.02 -11.44
N GLU A 468 -19.37 -20.91 -10.71
CA GLU A 468 -20.38 -19.89 -11.01
C GLU A 468 -20.18 -19.21 -12.38
N ILE A 469 -18.93 -19.13 -12.85
CA ILE A 469 -18.58 -18.60 -14.18
C ILE A 469 -18.36 -19.66 -15.26
N GLY A 470 -18.63 -20.94 -14.96
CA GLY A 470 -18.66 -22.04 -15.94
C GLY A 470 -17.35 -22.79 -16.16
N PHE A 471 -16.41 -22.75 -15.19
CA PHE A 471 -15.11 -23.43 -15.22
C PHE A 471 -15.06 -24.57 -14.18
N GLY A 472 -16.01 -25.51 -14.26
CA GLY A 472 -16.20 -26.52 -13.21
C GLY A 472 -15.07 -27.54 -13.10
N ARG A 473 -14.36 -27.84 -14.19
CA ARG A 473 -13.18 -28.71 -14.15
C ARG A 473 -12.05 -28.08 -13.34
N GLU A 474 -11.83 -26.80 -13.55
CA GLU A 474 -10.82 -25.99 -12.86
C GLU A 474 -11.21 -25.79 -11.39
N ALA A 475 -12.50 -25.63 -11.09
CA ALA A 475 -13.03 -25.61 -9.73
C ALA A 475 -12.72 -26.91 -8.98
N ASP A 476 -12.97 -28.07 -9.58
CA ASP A 476 -12.64 -29.37 -8.99
C ASP A 476 -11.14 -29.53 -8.76
N GLN A 477 -10.33 -29.08 -9.72
CA GLN A 477 -8.89 -29.09 -9.57
C GLN A 477 -8.42 -28.16 -8.43
N CYS A 478 -9.02 -26.98 -8.27
CA CYS A 478 -8.74 -26.08 -7.17
C CYS A 478 -9.01 -26.75 -5.81
N ARG A 479 -10.14 -27.46 -5.68
CA ARG A 479 -10.48 -28.23 -4.46
C ARG A 479 -9.47 -29.32 -4.16
N LEU A 480 -9.08 -30.10 -5.18
CA LEU A 480 -8.12 -31.20 -5.04
C LEU A 480 -6.73 -30.68 -4.60
N LEU A 481 -6.25 -29.60 -5.24
CA LEU A 481 -4.99 -28.98 -4.87
C LEU A 481 -5.06 -28.32 -3.48
N ALA A 482 -6.21 -27.78 -3.08
CA ALA A 482 -6.42 -27.25 -1.75
C ALA A 482 -6.36 -28.36 -0.67
N ASP A 483 -6.98 -29.51 -0.94
CA ASP A 483 -6.91 -30.68 -0.06
C ASP A 483 -5.46 -31.19 0.04
N GLN A 484 -4.75 -31.29 -1.09
CA GLN A 484 -3.33 -31.66 -1.14
C GLN A 484 -2.45 -30.68 -0.34
N GLY A 485 -2.60 -29.38 -0.56
CA GLY A 485 -1.83 -28.34 0.14
C GLY A 485 -2.14 -28.27 1.63
N THR A 486 -3.34 -28.68 2.04
CA THR A 486 -3.74 -28.74 3.45
C THR A 486 -3.12 -29.95 4.16
N GLY A 487 -2.93 -31.06 3.46
CA GLY A 487 -2.32 -32.28 3.97
C GLY A 487 -3.19 -33.08 4.94
N GLU A 488 -2.87 -34.37 5.10
CA GLU A 488 -3.67 -35.30 5.89
C GLU A 488 -3.36 -35.31 7.41
N PRO A 489 -4.37 -35.56 8.26
CA PRO A 489 -5.79 -35.61 7.91
C PRO A 489 -6.33 -34.22 7.56
N LEU A 490 -7.32 -34.18 6.66
CA LEU A 490 -8.03 -32.95 6.32
C LEU A 490 -8.77 -32.39 7.55
N PRO A 491 -8.81 -31.06 7.74
CA PRO A 491 -9.49 -30.45 8.86
C PRO A 491 -11.00 -30.67 8.74
N THR A 492 -11.63 -31.07 9.84
CA THR A 492 -13.10 -31.09 9.95
C THR A 492 -13.66 -29.76 10.43
N VAL A 493 -12.80 -28.92 11.04
CA VAL A 493 -13.14 -27.57 11.52
C VAL A 493 -12.02 -26.60 11.17
N ILE A 494 -12.40 -25.37 10.85
CA ILE A 494 -11.48 -24.23 10.82
C ILE A 494 -11.44 -23.61 12.22
N THR A 495 -10.25 -23.21 12.63
CA THR A 495 -9.98 -22.72 13.99
C THR A 495 -9.58 -21.25 13.95
N TRP A 496 -10.30 -20.40 14.68
CA TRP A 496 -9.89 -19.02 14.95
C TRP A 496 -9.50 -18.86 16.40
N ARG A 497 -8.31 -18.30 16.63
CA ARG A 497 -7.74 -18.09 17.95
C ARG A 497 -7.77 -16.62 18.33
N ASP A 498 -7.86 -16.35 19.62
CA ASP A 498 -7.72 -15.00 20.15
C ASP A 498 -6.35 -14.41 19.72
N GLU A 499 -6.37 -13.25 19.08
CA GLU A 499 -5.18 -12.56 18.57
C GLU A 499 -4.19 -12.23 19.70
N ASP A 500 -4.71 -11.86 20.87
CA ASP A 500 -3.90 -11.50 22.04
C ASP A 500 -3.21 -12.71 22.66
N ARG A 501 -3.65 -13.93 22.29
CA ARG A 501 -3.23 -15.22 22.87
C ARG A 501 -3.37 -15.30 24.40
N LYS A 502 -4.01 -14.31 25.02
CA LYS A 502 -4.27 -14.23 26.46
C LYS A 502 -5.46 -15.12 26.83
N SER A 503 -6.42 -15.29 25.92
CA SER A 503 -7.54 -16.21 26.11
C SER A 503 -7.27 -17.59 25.52
N LYS A 504 -7.71 -18.64 26.23
CA LYS A 504 -7.86 -20.00 25.67
C LYS A 504 -9.12 -20.16 24.80
N ARG A 505 -9.85 -19.07 24.53
CA ARG A 505 -11.05 -19.09 23.68
C ARG A 505 -10.67 -19.38 22.23
N VAL A 506 -11.47 -20.22 21.61
CA VAL A 506 -11.30 -20.68 20.23
C VAL A 506 -12.68 -20.73 19.60
N ILE A 507 -12.81 -20.17 18.41
CA ILE A 507 -13.98 -20.34 17.56
C ILE A 507 -13.69 -21.49 16.61
N LYS A 508 -14.63 -22.43 16.51
CA LYS A 508 -14.56 -23.56 15.58
C LYS A 508 -15.78 -23.51 14.66
N ILE A 509 -15.53 -23.42 13.36
CA ILE A 509 -16.58 -23.50 12.34
C ILE A 509 -16.33 -24.77 11.53
N PRO A 510 -17.34 -25.66 11.38
CA PRO A 510 -17.20 -26.86 10.55
C PRO A 510 -16.80 -26.50 9.13
N VAL A 511 -15.82 -27.23 8.57
CA VAL A 511 -15.38 -27.03 7.19
C VAL A 511 -16.53 -27.30 6.22
N ALA A 512 -17.38 -28.29 6.50
CA ALA A 512 -18.54 -28.63 5.69
C ALA A 512 -19.52 -27.45 5.54
N ASP A 513 -19.75 -26.69 6.62
CA ASP A 513 -20.66 -25.54 6.60
C ASP A 513 -20.11 -24.41 5.73
N ILE A 514 -18.81 -24.15 5.82
CA ILE A 514 -18.17 -23.11 5.00
C ILE A 514 -18.15 -23.52 3.53
N LYS A 515 -17.84 -24.78 3.23
CA LYS A 515 -17.89 -25.33 1.86
C LYS A 515 -19.29 -25.25 1.26
N ALA A 516 -20.32 -25.57 2.05
CA ALA A 516 -21.72 -25.46 1.61
C ALA A 516 -22.15 -23.99 1.39
N MET A 517 -21.56 -23.06 2.13
CA MET A 517 -21.85 -21.63 1.99
C MET A 517 -21.09 -20.98 0.82
N ALA A 518 -19.93 -21.49 0.42
CA ALA A 518 -19.09 -20.89 -0.61
C ALA A 518 -19.82 -20.60 -1.94
N PRO A 519 -20.65 -21.50 -2.50
CA PRO A 519 -21.45 -21.21 -3.70
C PRO A 519 -22.47 -20.08 -3.52
N VAL A 520 -23.05 -19.94 -2.32
CA VAL A 520 -23.98 -18.84 -2.01
C VAL A 520 -23.23 -17.51 -2.03
N VAL A 521 -22.05 -17.47 -1.40
CA VAL A 521 -21.20 -16.28 -1.33
C VAL A 521 -20.71 -15.87 -2.72
N ALA A 522 -20.14 -16.81 -3.48
CA ALA A 522 -19.62 -16.53 -4.83
C ALA A 522 -20.72 -15.96 -5.74
N ARG A 523 -21.87 -16.63 -5.80
CA ARG A 523 -23.01 -16.18 -6.60
C ARG A 523 -23.52 -14.81 -6.18
N ALA A 524 -23.60 -14.53 -4.88
CA ALA A 524 -24.05 -13.23 -4.37
C ALA A 524 -23.10 -12.10 -4.80
N LEU A 525 -21.79 -12.29 -4.66
CA LEU A 525 -20.79 -11.27 -5.02
C LEU A 525 -20.66 -11.07 -6.54
N ILE A 526 -20.87 -12.13 -7.33
CA ILE A 526 -20.76 -12.08 -8.80
C ILE A 526 -22.04 -11.53 -9.45
N ARG A 527 -23.23 -11.94 -8.99
CA ARG A 527 -24.49 -11.77 -9.73
C ARG A 527 -25.42 -10.68 -9.18
N SER A 528 -25.25 -10.25 -7.93
CA SER A 528 -26.15 -9.24 -7.36
C SER A 528 -25.93 -7.88 -8.02
N LYS A 529 -27.02 -7.24 -8.42
CA LYS A 529 -27.02 -5.86 -8.92
C LYS A 529 -26.78 -4.90 -7.75
N LEU A 530 -25.87 -3.95 -7.92
CA LEU A 530 -25.49 -2.98 -6.90
C LEU A 530 -25.76 -1.56 -7.40
N LYS A 531 -26.33 -0.72 -6.54
CA LYS A 531 -26.68 0.66 -6.90
C LYS A 531 -25.42 1.50 -7.09
N CYS A 532 -24.42 1.30 -6.22
CA CYS A 532 -23.10 1.91 -6.35
C CYS A 532 -22.39 1.57 -7.68
N LEU A 533 -22.80 0.49 -8.36
CA LEU A 533 -22.28 0.09 -9.68
C LEU A 533 -23.24 0.45 -10.84
N GLY A 534 -24.22 1.32 -10.61
CA GLY A 534 -25.20 1.71 -11.64
C GLY A 534 -26.18 0.59 -12.00
N ASP A 535 -26.62 -0.19 -11.01
CA ASP A 535 -27.51 -1.35 -11.16
C ASP A 535 -26.94 -2.49 -12.03
N LEU A 536 -25.60 -2.54 -12.14
CA LEU A 536 -24.84 -3.66 -12.66
C LEU A 536 -24.34 -4.56 -11.54
N SER A 537 -24.09 -5.82 -11.86
CA SER A 537 -23.36 -6.75 -11.01
C SER A 537 -21.87 -6.71 -11.32
N THR A 538 -21.05 -7.15 -10.37
CA THR A 538 -19.59 -7.24 -10.61
C THR A 538 -19.28 -8.15 -11.80
N GLY A 539 -20.03 -9.25 -11.98
CA GLY A 539 -19.90 -10.16 -13.11
C GLY A 539 -20.35 -9.60 -14.47
N GLU A 540 -21.08 -8.48 -14.50
CA GLU A 540 -21.40 -7.76 -15.74
C GLU A 540 -20.34 -6.70 -16.08
N LEU A 541 -19.68 -6.13 -15.08
CA LEU A 541 -18.55 -5.22 -15.28
C LEU A 541 -17.27 -5.99 -15.65
N LEU A 542 -16.92 -6.98 -14.83
CA LEU A 542 -15.76 -7.84 -14.99
C LEU A 542 -16.25 -9.24 -15.28
N ASN A 543 -16.07 -9.73 -16.51
CA ASN A 543 -16.37 -11.11 -16.83
C ASN A 543 -15.17 -11.85 -17.39
N TRP A 544 -14.91 -13.02 -16.82
CA TRP A 544 -14.11 -14.05 -17.45
C TRP A 544 -15.04 -15.10 -18.06
N ASN A 545 -14.80 -15.47 -19.32
CA ASN A 545 -15.60 -16.46 -20.03
C ASN A 545 -14.71 -17.31 -20.96
N GLN A 546 -15.31 -18.32 -21.60
CA GLN A 546 -14.58 -19.23 -22.47
C GLN A 546 -13.91 -18.54 -23.68
N TYR A 547 -14.50 -17.47 -24.19
CA TYR A 547 -13.88 -16.69 -25.27
C TYR A 547 -12.56 -16.06 -24.81
N ARG A 548 -12.55 -15.40 -23.64
CA ARG A 548 -11.31 -14.84 -23.06
C ARG A 548 -10.31 -15.92 -22.69
N GLN A 549 -10.79 -17.04 -22.15
CA GLN A 549 -9.91 -18.18 -21.86
C GLN A 549 -9.24 -18.71 -23.13
N SER A 550 -9.95 -18.82 -24.25
CA SER A 550 -9.36 -19.27 -25.52
C SER A 550 -8.24 -18.35 -26.01
N LYS A 551 -8.32 -17.04 -25.73
CA LYS A 551 -7.23 -16.12 -25.99
C LYS A 551 -6.02 -16.45 -25.12
N VAL A 552 -6.25 -16.62 -23.83
CA VAL A 552 -5.19 -16.98 -22.87
C VAL A 552 -4.54 -18.31 -23.23
N ASP A 553 -5.30 -19.33 -23.60
CA ASP A 553 -4.77 -20.67 -23.94
C ASP A 553 -3.78 -20.59 -25.11
N ARG A 554 -4.05 -19.75 -26.11
CA ARG A 554 -3.12 -19.53 -27.23
C ARG A 554 -1.84 -18.78 -26.80
N LEU A 555 -1.95 -17.84 -25.86
CA LEU A 555 -0.77 -17.20 -25.26
C LEU A 555 0.02 -18.20 -24.40
N VAL A 556 -0.65 -19.11 -23.71
CA VAL A 556 -0.03 -20.20 -22.94
C VAL A 556 0.80 -21.09 -23.86
N ASP A 557 0.25 -21.52 -24.99
CA ASP A 557 0.96 -22.34 -25.98
C ASP A 557 2.25 -21.65 -26.45
N ASN A 558 2.17 -20.35 -26.77
CA ASN A 558 3.33 -19.56 -27.17
C ASN A 558 4.39 -19.49 -26.05
N LEU A 559 3.99 -19.18 -24.82
CA LEU A 559 4.91 -19.10 -23.68
C LEU A 559 5.55 -20.45 -23.36
N MET A 560 4.78 -21.55 -23.43
CA MET A 560 5.29 -22.91 -23.23
C MET A 560 6.27 -23.31 -24.35
N ALA A 561 6.06 -22.84 -25.57
CA ALA A 561 7.00 -23.00 -26.69
C ALA A 561 8.22 -22.06 -26.61
N GLY A 562 8.31 -21.22 -25.57
CA GLY A 562 9.41 -20.27 -25.41
C GLY A 562 9.31 -19.03 -26.29
N SER A 563 8.12 -18.75 -26.85
CA SER A 563 7.83 -17.58 -27.67
C SER A 563 7.17 -16.45 -26.86
N ALA A 564 7.40 -15.21 -27.29
CA ALA A 564 6.73 -14.00 -26.79
C ALA A 564 5.75 -13.41 -27.82
N GLU A 565 5.40 -14.18 -28.85
CA GLU A 565 4.51 -13.74 -29.93
C GLU A 565 3.08 -13.53 -29.43
N ILE A 566 2.49 -12.40 -29.81
CA ILE A 566 1.06 -12.12 -29.63
C ILE A 566 0.39 -12.19 -31.00
N PRO A 567 -0.42 -13.22 -31.27
CA PRO A 567 -1.09 -13.35 -32.56
C PRO A 567 -1.98 -12.14 -32.86
N GLU A 568 -2.02 -11.74 -34.13
CA GLU A 568 -2.76 -10.55 -34.58
C GLU A 568 -4.25 -10.83 -34.83
N ASP A 569 -4.61 -12.10 -35.01
CA ASP A 569 -5.96 -12.58 -35.33
C ASP A 569 -6.85 -12.82 -34.10
N MET A 570 -6.38 -12.47 -32.91
CA MET A 570 -7.10 -12.68 -31.64
C MET A 570 -7.89 -11.45 -31.17
N GLY A 571 -7.89 -10.37 -31.97
CA GLY A 571 -8.35 -9.07 -31.52
C GLY A 571 -7.51 -8.56 -30.34
N ASP A 572 -8.12 -7.72 -29.50
CA ASP A 572 -7.37 -7.12 -28.40
C ASP A 572 -7.00 -8.09 -27.28
N ILE A 573 -5.84 -7.83 -26.71
CA ILE A 573 -5.21 -8.58 -25.62
C ILE A 573 -4.91 -7.58 -24.52
N HIS A 574 -5.40 -7.84 -23.31
CA HIS A 574 -5.11 -7.02 -22.14
C HIS A 574 -3.93 -7.61 -21.36
N ALA A 575 -3.27 -6.79 -20.54
CA ALA A 575 -2.21 -7.24 -19.66
C ALA A 575 -2.67 -8.34 -18.68
N THR A 576 -3.95 -8.32 -18.28
CA THR A 576 -4.57 -9.36 -17.45
C THR A 576 -4.57 -10.74 -18.11
N TYR A 577 -4.64 -10.79 -19.45
CA TYR A 577 -4.61 -12.04 -20.21
C TYR A 577 -3.19 -12.60 -20.26
N VAL A 578 -2.19 -11.73 -20.42
CA VAL A 578 -0.77 -12.13 -20.36
C VAL A 578 -0.40 -12.61 -18.95
N ALA A 579 -0.91 -11.95 -17.89
CA ALA A 579 -0.74 -12.39 -16.51
C ALA A 579 -1.33 -13.79 -16.26
N ALA A 580 -2.55 -14.03 -16.76
CA ALA A 580 -3.19 -15.34 -16.71
C ALA A 580 -2.38 -16.40 -17.48
N ALA A 581 -1.93 -16.07 -18.69
CA ALA A 581 -1.15 -16.95 -19.54
C ALA A 581 0.21 -17.31 -18.91
N ALA A 582 0.89 -16.35 -18.28
CA ALA A 582 2.15 -16.58 -17.59
C ALA A 582 1.99 -17.61 -16.46
N THR A 583 0.96 -17.47 -15.63
CA THR A 583 0.70 -18.43 -14.55
C THR A 583 0.41 -19.83 -15.09
N LEU A 584 -0.45 -19.94 -16.10
CA LEU A 584 -0.84 -21.22 -16.69
C LEU A 584 0.32 -21.90 -17.44
N ALA A 585 1.13 -21.13 -18.17
CA ALA A 585 2.32 -21.62 -18.86
C ALA A 585 3.39 -22.11 -17.87
N TYR A 586 3.61 -21.37 -16.77
CA TYR A 586 4.51 -21.82 -15.70
C TYR A 586 4.04 -23.17 -15.12
N TRP A 587 2.76 -23.28 -14.76
CA TRP A 587 2.19 -24.52 -14.25
C TRP A 587 2.31 -25.66 -15.27
N GLY A 588 1.99 -25.40 -16.54
CA GLY A 588 2.08 -26.35 -17.65
C GLY A 588 3.50 -26.87 -17.86
N LEU A 589 4.50 -25.99 -17.90
CA LEU A 589 5.91 -26.35 -18.04
C LEU A 589 6.40 -27.22 -16.89
N VAL A 590 6.07 -26.85 -15.64
CA VAL A 590 6.43 -27.64 -14.46
C VAL A 590 5.78 -29.03 -14.51
N LYS A 591 4.49 -29.09 -14.88
CA LYS A 591 3.78 -30.35 -15.05
C LYS A 591 4.40 -31.23 -16.14
N SER A 592 4.94 -30.63 -17.20
CA SER A 592 5.67 -31.33 -18.27
C SER A 592 7.11 -31.73 -17.89
N GLY A 593 7.55 -31.47 -16.66
CA GLY A 593 8.86 -31.87 -16.15
C GLY A 593 9.97 -30.84 -16.30
N VAL A 594 9.67 -29.62 -16.77
CA VAL A 594 10.65 -28.53 -16.78
C VAL A 594 10.94 -28.09 -15.35
N PRO A 595 12.22 -27.94 -14.93
CA PRO A 595 12.54 -27.47 -13.59
C PRO A 595 11.87 -26.13 -13.28
N ALA A 596 11.20 -26.02 -12.13
CA ALA A 596 10.35 -24.87 -11.79
C ALA A 596 11.07 -23.51 -11.90
N ARG A 597 12.32 -23.41 -11.42
CA ARG A 597 13.09 -22.17 -11.55
C ARG A 597 13.38 -21.79 -13.01
N GLN A 598 13.66 -22.78 -13.86
CA GLN A 598 13.89 -22.56 -15.28
C GLN A 598 12.60 -22.18 -16.01
N ALA A 599 11.49 -22.84 -15.68
CA ALA A 599 10.17 -22.49 -16.20
C ALA A 599 9.80 -21.04 -15.85
N ALA A 600 9.99 -20.64 -14.59
CA ALA A 600 9.69 -19.29 -14.13
C ALA A 600 10.49 -18.22 -14.89
N VAL A 601 11.81 -18.37 -15.01
CA VAL A 601 12.68 -17.42 -15.73
C VAL A 601 12.28 -17.31 -17.21
N ASN A 602 11.99 -18.44 -17.86
CA ASN A 602 11.61 -18.45 -19.27
C ASN A 602 10.27 -17.75 -19.50
N VAL A 603 9.28 -18.09 -18.67
CA VAL A 603 7.94 -17.48 -18.74
C VAL A 603 8.02 -15.99 -18.44
N ASP A 604 8.71 -15.59 -17.37
CA ASP A 604 8.79 -14.19 -16.94
C ASP A 604 9.39 -13.29 -18.03
N ARG A 605 10.52 -13.71 -18.60
CA ARG A 605 11.15 -12.99 -19.71
C ARG A 605 10.20 -12.81 -20.91
N ASN A 606 9.54 -13.88 -21.33
CA ASN A 606 8.71 -13.85 -22.52
C ASN A 606 7.39 -13.11 -22.28
N ALA A 607 6.78 -13.28 -21.10
CA ALA A 607 5.57 -12.57 -20.71
C ALA A 607 5.83 -11.06 -20.55
N LEU A 608 6.99 -10.63 -20.04
CA LEU A 608 7.38 -9.20 -20.03
C LEU A 608 7.45 -8.64 -21.45
N SER A 609 8.00 -9.39 -22.40
CA SER A 609 8.03 -8.99 -23.81
C SER A 609 6.63 -8.94 -24.43
N MET A 610 5.73 -9.85 -24.06
CA MET A 610 4.33 -9.78 -24.45
C MET A 610 3.67 -8.52 -23.87
N ILE A 611 3.82 -8.23 -22.57
CA ILE A 611 3.26 -7.03 -21.94
C ILE A 611 3.76 -5.75 -22.63
N ALA A 612 5.06 -5.66 -22.93
CA ALA A 612 5.61 -4.52 -23.68
C ALA A 612 4.98 -4.39 -25.08
N THR A 613 4.71 -5.51 -25.75
CA THR A 613 4.02 -5.53 -27.05
C THR A 613 2.56 -5.08 -26.92
N VAL A 614 1.84 -5.56 -25.91
CA VAL A 614 0.47 -5.13 -25.60
C VAL A 614 0.45 -3.62 -25.32
N ARG A 615 1.35 -3.12 -24.46
CA ARG A 615 1.44 -1.68 -24.17
C ARG A 615 1.68 -0.88 -25.44
N LYS A 616 2.64 -1.29 -26.26
CA LYS A 616 2.92 -0.61 -27.53
C LYS A 616 1.71 -0.61 -28.46
N ARG A 617 0.94 -1.71 -28.54
CA ARG A 617 -0.29 -1.76 -29.33
C ARG A 617 -1.33 -0.79 -28.77
N PHE A 618 -1.54 -0.80 -27.45
CA PHE A 618 -2.41 0.12 -26.75
C PHE A 618 -2.02 1.58 -27.05
N GLU A 619 -0.79 2.00 -26.76
CA GLU A 619 -0.33 3.38 -26.98
C GLU A 619 -0.40 3.87 -28.44
N ASN A 620 -0.33 2.97 -29.42
CA ASN A 620 -0.38 3.32 -30.85
C ASN A 620 -1.81 3.26 -31.44
N SER A 621 -2.80 2.78 -30.70
CA SER A 621 -4.19 2.85 -31.13
C SER A 621 -4.64 4.33 -31.19
N PRO A 622 -5.41 4.74 -32.21
CA PRO A 622 -5.87 6.12 -32.33
C PRO A 622 -6.85 6.47 -31.20
N HIS A 623 -6.32 6.99 -30.08
CA HIS A 623 -7.12 7.32 -28.90
C HIS A 623 -7.59 8.78 -28.90
N PRO A 624 -8.86 9.06 -28.51
CA PRO A 624 -9.33 10.39 -28.14
C PRO A 624 -8.87 10.84 -26.73
N ALA A 625 -8.25 9.96 -25.93
CA ALA A 625 -8.00 10.16 -24.49
C ALA A 625 -6.68 10.89 -24.15
N GLN A 626 -5.88 11.32 -25.13
CA GLN A 626 -4.67 12.11 -24.89
C GLN A 626 -4.93 13.62 -24.73
N ALA A 627 -6.18 14.07 -24.79
CA ALA A 627 -6.51 15.44 -24.43
C ALA A 627 -6.51 15.56 -22.89
N PRO A 628 -5.68 16.43 -22.27
CA PRO A 628 -5.77 16.70 -20.85
C PRO A 628 -7.19 17.18 -20.55
N ARG A 629 -7.95 16.39 -19.79
CA ARG A 629 -9.20 16.87 -19.21
C ARG A 629 -8.80 17.90 -18.16
N ILE A 630 -8.93 19.17 -18.54
CA ILE A 630 -8.81 20.29 -17.61
C ILE A 630 -9.90 20.08 -16.56
N ILE A 631 -9.50 19.58 -15.39
CA ILE A 631 -10.35 19.62 -14.20
C ILE A 631 -10.44 21.09 -13.82
N ILE A 632 -11.50 21.75 -14.25
CA ILE A 632 -11.85 23.07 -13.74
C ILE A 632 -12.31 22.83 -12.30
N PRO A 633 -11.61 23.36 -11.28
CA PRO A 633 -12.10 23.25 -9.91
C PRO A 633 -13.48 23.91 -9.86
N THR A 634 -14.51 23.16 -9.47
CA THR A 634 -15.77 23.78 -9.09
C THR A 634 -15.50 24.63 -7.86
N ALA A 635 -15.72 25.95 -8.02
CA ALA A 635 -15.65 26.90 -6.92
C ALA A 635 -16.67 26.50 -5.84
N GLU A 636 -16.18 26.15 -4.66
CA GLU A 636 -16.90 26.33 -3.39
C GLU A 636 -16.25 27.46 -2.60
#